data_AF-A0A3A4WRC1-F1
#
_entry.id   AF-A0A3A4WRC1-F1
#
_cell.length_a   1.000
_cell.length_b   1.000
_cell.length_c   1.000
_cell.angle_alpha   90.00
_cell.angle_beta   90.00
_cell.angle_gamma   90.00
#
_symmetry.space_group_name_H-M   'P 1'
#
loop_
_entity.id
_entity.type
_entity.pdbx_description
1 polymer ?
#
loop_
_entity_poly.entity_id
_entity_poly.type
_entity_poly.pdbx_seq_one_letter_code
_entity_poly.pdbx_strand_id
1 'polypeptide(L)'
;MNFVHSARNRIEHRPHVLPIIPLFQHSIIPFSLSVAAVLLISFFISGCGKGQTVEDQPAAWEQSGGLITTGQYRAVAVADLDNDGNLDVIGGSDLPGTVAVWYGDGRGGFPAYQFLPVKADVRSISVADIDKDGLLDLVFSVQREALGIMVWMNQLDRKWKQGFGPDQVKSYENLQTADINRDGFQDIIAANATEKRDAGIQVWFGDGKGNWPMETGPTNEGLYMDVALSDFNNDGNIDLAGSGWGTDGALRIWLGNGTGGWSSTAPLKKGSFYALSTADINGDGSLDILAGSYRMGIQIFLGDGTGKFKNVPSPTAEGSFWKVLPLDLNEDGKLDLISGSIEDKGLKAWTRQGENSWAPVSGRFPSKGIYYDMTISDIDRDNRSDLFTANYGEGIKLWSGQGGAPAAGPGTGTIRVKQIPATEALMGVQSVQENDVFTTVDGLPQYKIGPGDVLELTTWRGTQGNREEITVRSDGKISFAFIEDLYVSGLTIPHLDELLRKELKAFIKNPRIDVVVKRHNSKLVTLSGSIQSVPYTRTGPGQYALTGKTTLLEMLNIAGGPTNDANLNRVRIRRKDGRSFVIDLFKVIIQGDASQDIVLDAGDIVMVPSVATAENRVYVFGEVTNPGLFTFTGRDIRIFDVISRAGDVTIFAKRTQTRVVRGDIARPEIIPVDLTALLERGDQTQNIALQNGDFVYVPRTFLGDANRFLNQIRPLIDLALEPARIRDTYSEADRLRITNLP
;
A
#
# COMPACT_ATOMS: atom_id res chain seq x y z
N MET A 1 6.91 67.37 -57.21
CA MET A 1 6.94 66.57 -55.97
C MET A 1 6.01 65.40 -56.19
N ASN A 2 6.42 64.20 -56.64
CA ASN A 2 7.63 63.38 -56.42
C ASN A 2 7.51 62.49 -55.16
N PHE A 3 7.72 61.17 -55.22
CA PHE A 3 7.78 60.21 -56.36
C PHE A 3 7.92 58.76 -55.83
N VAL A 4 7.47 57.73 -56.58
CA VAL A 4 8.17 56.42 -56.82
C VAL A 4 8.46 55.47 -55.62
N HIS A 5 8.40 54.13 -55.68
CA HIS A 5 8.02 53.13 -56.71
C HIS A 5 7.46 51.86 -56.02
N SER A 6 6.62 51.02 -56.64
CA SER A 6 6.93 49.83 -57.49
C SER A 6 7.88 48.78 -56.85
N ALA A 7 7.75 47.47 -57.05
CA ALA A 7 7.32 46.71 -58.25
C ALA A 7 6.99 45.22 -57.87
N ARG A 8 6.35 44.35 -58.66
CA ARG A 8 5.81 44.39 -60.05
C ARG A 8 4.88 43.18 -60.34
N ASN A 9 3.93 43.35 -61.27
CA ASN A 9 3.43 42.36 -62.27
C ASN A 9 2.70 41.07 -61.81
N ARG A 10 1.73 40.49 -62.55
CA ARG A 10 0.99 40.85 -63.80
C ARG A 10 -0.36 40.07 -63.84
N ILE A 11 -1.49 40.62 -64.33
CA ILE A 11 -2.02 40.60 -65.73
C ILE A 11 -2.16 39.16 -66.29
N GLU A 12 -3.30 38.65 -66.79
CA GLU A 12 -4.75 39.04 -66.83
C GLU A 12 -5.60 37.79 -67.24
N HIS A 13 -6.84 37.72 -67.79
CA HIS A 13 -7.79 38.65 -68.46
C HIS A 13 -9.27 38.17 -68.28
N ARG A 14 -10.13 38.28 -69.32
CA ARG A 14 -11.49 37.69 -69.53
C ARG A 14 -11.59 37.21 -71.02
N PRO A 15 -12.74 37.00 -71.75
CA PRO A 15 -14.18 36.90 -71.39
C PRO A 15 -15.05 35.83 -72.16
N HIS A 16 -16.35 35.78 -71.82
CA HIS A 16 -17.49 35.20 -72.60
C HIS A 16 -17.54 33.64 -72.77
N VAL A 17 -18.64 32.96 -73.15
CA VAL A 17 -19.90 33.29 -73.88
C VAL A 17 -21.15 32.61 -73.24
N LEU A 18 -22.36 33.15 -73.48
CA LEU A 18 -23.70 32.59 -73.16
C LEU A 18 -24.46 32.18 -74.44
N PRO A 19 -25.38 31.19 -74.40
CA PRO A 19 -26.80 31.50 -74.72
C PRO A 19 -27.92 30.60 -74.12
N ILE A 20 -29.10 31.21 -73.87
CA ILE A 20 -30.50 30.71 -74.13
C ILE A 20 -30.99 29.43 -73.37
N ILE A 21 -31.97 29.39 -72.43
CA ILE A 21 -33.33 29.98 -72.23
C ILE A 21 -34.42 29.38 -73.18
N PRO A 22 -35.73 29.22 -72.83
CA PRO A 22 -36.49 29.44 -71.57
C PRO A 22 -36.95 28.07 -70.97
N LEU A 23 -37.99 27.86 -70.12
CA LEU A 23 -39.08 28.62 -69.48
C LEU A 23 -39.19 28.18 -67.97
N PHE A 24 -40.13 28.55 -67.07
CA PHE A 24 -41.33 29.42 -67.14
C PHE A 24 -41.78 30.05 -65.77
N GLN A 25 -43.10 30.22 -65.61
CA GLN A 25 -43.98 30.68 -64.52
C GLN A 25 -43.85 29.97 -63.14
N HIS A 26 -44.26 30.54 -61.99
CA HIS A 26 -44.80 31.87 -61.59
C HIS A 26 -44.36 32.12 -60.11
N SER A 27 -43.96 33.33 -59.66
CA SER A 27 -44.80 34.47 -59.16
C SER A 27 -45.76 34.07 -58.00
N ILE A 28 -45.88 34.73 -56.83
CA ILE A 28 -45.72 36.15 -56.39
C ILE A 28 -45.29 36.22 -54.88
N ILE A 29 -44.71 37.34 -54.42
CA ILE A 29 -44.59 37.74 -52.98
C ILE A 29 -45.15 39.17 -52.82
N PRO A 30 -45.77 39.52 -51.68
CA PRO A 30 -45.48 40.82 -51.05
C PRO A 30 -45.26 40.76 -49.51
N PHE A 31 -44.60 41.80 -48.99
CA PHE A 31 -44.20 42.00 -47.59
C PHE A 31 -45.24 42.81 -46.79
N SER A 32 -45.31 42.64 -45.46
CA SER A 32 -45.68 43.72 -44.52
C SER A 32 -45.20 43.43 -43.08
N LEU A 33 -44.99 44.48 -42.28
CA LEU A 33 -44.45 44.45 -40.91
C LEU A 33 -45.53 44.44 -39.82
N SER A 34 -45.22 43.89 -38.64
CA SER A 34 -45.59 44.44 -37.31
C SER A 34 -44.79 43.77 -36.17
N VAL A 35 -44.93 44.25 -34.93
CA VAL A 35 -43.90 44.16 -33.88
C VAL A 35 -44.43 43.67 -32.51
N ALA A 36 -43.57 42.88 -31.80
CA ALA A 36 -43.47 42.62 -30.36
C ALA A 36 -44.38 41.58 -29.62
N ALA A 37 -43.71 40.90 -28.67
CA ALA A 37 -44.18 40.39 -27.35
C ALA A 37 -45.12 39.15 -27.28
N VAL A 38 -45.10 38.29 -26.24
CA VAL A 38 -44.10 37.95 -25.16
C VAL A 38 -44.48 36.58 -24.53
N LEU A 39 -43.48 35.82 -24.06
CA LEU A 39 -43.49 34.63 -23.15
C LEU A 39 -44.49 33.43 -23.34
N LEU A 40 -43.88 32.22 -23.34
CA LEU A 40 -44.17 31.04 -22.48
C LEU A 40 -45.61 30.68 -22.06
N ILE A 41 -46.04 29.45 -22.39
CA ILE A 41 -46.24 28.37 -21.39
C ILE A 41 -46.30 26.97 -22.06
N SER A 42 -46.10 25.93 -21.26
CA SER A 42 -45.62 24.59 -21.64
C SER A 42 -46.66 23.55 -22.13
N PHE A 43 -46.17 22.72 -23.06
CA PHE A 43 -46.48 21.29 -23.29
C PHE A 43 -47.86 20.84 -23.83
N PHE A 44 -47.79 19.85 -24.72
CA PHE A 44 -48.90 19.16 -25.39
C PHE A 44 -48.75 17.64 -25.25
N ILE A 45 -49.82 16.90 -25.54
CA ILE A 45 -49.90 15.43 -25.45
C ILE A 45 -49.43 14.75 -26.75
N SER A 46 -48.79 13.58 -26.59
CA SER A 46 -48.52 12.46 -27.51
C SER A 46 -48.70 12.61 -29.04
N GLY A 47 -47.68 12.21 -29.82
CA GLY A 47 -47.80 11.91 -31.25
C GLY A 47 -46.55 11.26 -31.86
N CYS A 48 -46.71 10.14 -32.58
CA CYS A 48 -45.62 9.29 -33.10
C CYS A 48 -44.61 10.00 -34.03
N GLY A 49 -43.33 9.61 -33.97
CA GLY A 49 -42.29 10.14 -34.86
C GLY A 49 -41.08 9.22 -35.08
N LYS A 50 -41.25 8.20 -35.95
CA LYS A 50 -40.21 7.37 -36.62
C LYS A 50 -39.11 6.74 -35.74
N GLY A 51 -39.00 5.41 -35.80
CA GLY A 51 -37.88 4.70 -35.20
C GLY A 51 -36.54 5.06 -35.84
N GLN A 52 -35.59 5.51 -35.03
CA GLN A 52 -34.21 5.08 -35.17
C GLN A 52 -34.04 3.83 -34.31
N THR A 53 -33.41 2.79 -34.83
CA THR A 53 -32.84 1.73 -33.99
C THR A 53 -31.67 2.34 -33.24
N VAL A 54 -31.90 2.72 -31.98
CA VAL A 54 -30.81 2.85 -31.03
C VAL A 54 -30.25 1.44 -30.86
N GLU A 55 -29.02 1.26 -31.27
CA GLU A 55 -28.23 0.07 -30.93
C GLU A 55 -27.88 0.24 -29.46
N ASP A 56 -28.62 -0.43 -28.58
CA ASP A 56 -28.45 -0.32 -27.13
C ASP A 56 -27.04 -0.80 -26.75
N GLN A 57 -26.16 0.16 -26.48
CA GLN A 57 -24.81 -0.14 -26.02
C GLN A 57 -24.92 -0.66 -24.58
N PRO A 58 -24.43 -1.88 -24.28
CA PRO A 58 -24.62 -2.50 -22.97
C PRO A 58 -23.91 -1.67 -21.89
N ALA A 59 -24.62 -1.44 -20.78
CA ALA A 59 -24.24 -0.45 -19.75
C ALA A 59 -22.80 -0.62 -19.26
N ALA A 60 -22.00 0.44 -19.27
CA ALA A 60 -20.57 0.35 -19.00
C ALA A 60 -20.26 -0.25 -17.61
N TRP A 61 -19.12 -0.94 -17.50
CA TRP A 61 -18.51 -1.23 -16.20
C TRP A 61 -18.02 0.10 -15.62
N GLU A 62 -18.52 0.51 -14.47
CA GLU A 62 -18.10 1.74 -13.80
C GLU A 62 -17.11 1.44 -12.68
N GLN A 63 -16.05 2.25 -12.57
CA GLN A 63 -15.11 2.16 -11.46
C GLN A 63 -15.80 2.68 -10.20
N SER A 64 -15.99 1.81 -9.20
CA SER A 64 -16.73 2.21 -8.00
C SER A 64 -15.88 3.10 -7.09
N GLY A 65 -16.54 4.03 -6.40
CA GLY A 65 -15.90 4.94 -5.43
C GLY A 65 -15.77 4.36 -4.02
N GLY A 66 -16.03 3.06 -3.83
CA GLY A 66 -16.25 2.46 -2.51
C GLY A 66 -14.99 2.20 -1.68
N LEU A 67 -13.87 1.85 -2.32
CA LEU A 67 -12.64 1.46 -1.63
C LEU A 67 -11.71 2.67 -1.41
N ILE A 68 -11.51 3.06 -0.15
CA ILE A 68 -10.49 4.04 0.25
C ILE A 68 -9.13 3.33 0.25
N THR A 69 -8.44 3.37 -0.89
CA THR A 69 -7.11 2.77 -1.07
C THR A 69 -6.10 3.78 -1.61
N THR A 70 -4.89 3.77 -1.04
CA THR A 70 -3.70 4.45 -1.59
C THR A 70 -2.47 3.62 -1.23
N GLY A 71 -1.45 3.60 -2.09
CA GLY A 71 -0.22 2.83 -1.88
C GLY A 71 -0.02 1.71 -2.91
N GLN A 72 1.05 0.95 -2.72
CA GLN A 72 1.49 -0.07 -3.66
C GLN A 72 0.95 -1.44 -3.24
N TYR A 73 -0.10 -1.92 -3.92
CA TYR A 73 -0.72 -3.21 -3.64
C TYR A 73 -0.29 -4.25 -4.69
N ARG A 74 -0.17 -5.50 -4.25
CA ARG A 74 0.29 -6.63 -5.05
C ARG A 74 -0.67 -7.81 -5.08
N ALA A 75 -1.36 -8.08 -3.97
CA ALA A 75 -2.31 -9.19 -3.82
C ALA A 75 -3.72 -8.67 -3.55
N VAL A 76 -4.76 -9.40 -4.01
CA VAL A 76 -6.15 -9.13 -3.69
C VAL A 76 -6.98 -10.41 -3.57
N ALA A 77 -7.70 -10.56 -2.46
CA ALA A 77 -8.64 -11.65 -2.21
C ALA A 77 -10.01 -11.09 -1.78
N VAL A 78 -11.06 -11.90 -1.87
CA VAL A 78 -12.43 -11.56 -1.46
C VAL A 78 -13.02 -12.75 -0.71
N ALA A 79 -13.54 -12.52 0.50
CA ALA A 79 -14.12 -13.53 1.39
C ALA A 79 -14.93 -12.86 2.51
N ASP A 80 -15.87 -13.57 3.14
CA ASP A 80 -16.55 -13.11 4.37
C ASP A 80 -15.63 -13.36 5.59
N LEU A 81 -15.11 -12.31 6.23
CA LEU A 81 -14.14 -12.45 7.34
C LEU A 81 -14.70 -12.15 8.73
N ASP A 82 -15.91 -11.60 8.86
CA ASP A 82 -16.59 -11.47 10.16
C ASP A 82 -17.90 -12.24 10.31
N ASN A 83 -18.24 -13.05 9.30
CA ASN A 83 -19.33 -14.03 9.29
C ASN A 83 -20.72 -13.36 9.40
N ASP A 84 -20.87 -12.18 8.78
CA ASP A 84 -22.15 -11.48 8.62
C ASP A 84 -22.90 -11.90 7.32
N GLY A 85 -22.24 -12.71 6.48
CA GLY A 85 -22.72 -13.24 5.22
C GLY A 85 -22.32 -12.40 3.99
N ASN A 86 -21.83 -11.17 4.18
CA ASN A 86 -21.38 -10.28 3.11
C ASN A 86 -19.89 -10.56 2.77
N LEU A 87 -19.46 -10.22 1.56
CA LEU A 87 -18.07 -10.40 1.16
C LEU A 87 -17.23 -9.16 1.49
N ASP A 88 -16.08 -9.40 2.11
CA ASP A 88 -15.05 -8.40 2.41
C ASP A 88 -13.93 -8.45 1.35
N VAL A 89 -13.19 -7.34 1.23
CA VAL A 89 -12.02 -7.24 0.34
C VAL A 89 -10.75 -7.26 1.17
N ILE A 90 -9.78 -8.09 0.76
CA ILE A 90 -8.46 -8.19 1.38
C ILE A 90 -7.41 -7.72 0.37
N GLY A 91 -6.51 -6.83 0.79
CA GLY A 91 -5.42 -6.31 -0.05
C GLY A 91 -4.06 -6.46 0.61
N GLY A 92 -3.09 -7.06 -0.09
CA GLY A 92 -1.70 -7.14 0.36
C GLY A 92 -0.85 -6.03 -0.26
N SER A 93 -0.16 -5.24 0.57
CA SER A 93 0.67 -4.11 0.11
C SER A 93 2.16 -4.22 0.41
N ASP A 94 2.90 -3.62 -0.52
CA ASP A 94 4.35 -3.37 -0.56
C ASP A 94 4.68 -2.12 0.26
N LEU A 95 3.98 -1.01 -0.03
CA LEU A 95 4.03 0.23 0.75
C LEU A 95 2.61 0.77 1.04
N PRO A 96 2.22 0.95 2.33
CA PRO A 96 2.90 0.45 3.53
C PRO A 96 2.84 -1.09 3.61
N GLY A 97 3.80 -1.74 4.29
CA GLY A 97 3.82 -3.20 4.47
C GLY A 97 2.75 -3.70 5.44
N THR A 98 1.55 -3.99 4.93
CA THR A 98 0.36 -4.37 5.69
C THR A 98 -0.52 -5.32 4.88
N VAL A 99 -1.35 -6.10 5.56
CA VAL A 99 -2.60 -6.61 4.98
C VAL A 99 -3.72 -5.62 5.34
N ALA A 100 -4.49 -5.19 4.36
CA ALA A 100 -5.67 -4.36 4.54
C ALA A 100 -6.93 -5.21 4.37
N VAL A 101 -7.96 -4.94 5.17
CA VAL A 101 -9.30 -5.54 5.06
C VAL A 101 -10.32 -4.42 4.97
N TRP A 102 -11.22 -4.46 3.99
CA TRP A 102 -12.38 -3.57 3.87
C TRP A 102 -13.63 -4.41 4.03
N TYR A 103 -14.37 -4.15 5.10
CA TYR A 103 -15.57 -4.91 5.46
C TYR A 103 -16.77 -4.43 4.65
N GLY A 104 -17.47 -5.36 4.01
CA GLY A 104 -18.59 -5.08 3.10
C GLY A 104 -19.90 -4.71 3.80
N ASP A 105 -20.87 -4.22 3.03
CA ASP A 105 -22.29 -4.10 3.46
C ASP A 105 -23.24 -4.97 2.62
N GLY A 106 -22.68 -5.82 1.75
CA GLY A 106 -23.42 -6.64 0.79
C GLY A 106 -24.18 -5.83 -0.28
N ARG A 107 -23.77 -4.58 -0.53
CA ARG A 107 -24.27 -3.67 -1.58
C ARG A 107 -23.13 -2.91 -2.29
N GLY A 108 -21.92 -3.48 -2.28
CA GLY A 108 -20.71 -2.83 -2.79
C GLY A 108 -20.22 -1.60 -1.99
N GLY A 109 -20.79 -1.35 -0.81
CA GLY A 109 -20.29 -0.38 0.15
C GLY A 109 -19.30 -1.01 1.13
N PHE A 110 -18.32 -0.23 1.59
CA PHE A 110 -17.32 -0.64 2.57
C PHE A 110 -17.38 0.25 3.84
N PRO A 111 -18.37 0.04 4.73
CA PRO A 111 -18.59 0.90 5.90
C PRO A 111 -17.48 0.86 6.96
N ALA A 112 -16.56 -0.12 6.91
CA ALA A 112 -15.45 -0.23 7.83
C ALA A 112 -14.22 -0.86 7.17
N TYR A 113 -13.05 -0.68 7.79
CA TYR A 113 -11.78 -1.26 7.33
C TYR A 113 -10.82 -1.46 8.50
N GLN A 114 -9.78 -2.27 8.28
CA GLN A 114 -8.71 -2.57 9.23
C GLN A 114 -7.38 -2.75 8.51
N PHE A 115 -6.28 -2.39 9.18
CA PHE A 115 -4.91 -2.63 8.69
C PHE A 115 -4.16 -3.51 9.69
N LEU A 116 -3.67 -4.67 9.22
CA LEU A 116 -2.89 -5.64 9.97
C LEU A 116 -1.39 -5.44 9.63
N PRO A 117 -0.58 -4.88 10.55
CA PRO A 117 0.78 -4.46 10.25
C PRO A 117 1.71 -5.67 10.05
N VAL A 118 2.37 -5.74 8.89
CA VAL A 118 3.23 -6.88 8.51
C VAL A 118 4.72 -6.53 8.54
N LYS A 119 5.11 -5.30 8.19
CA LYS A 119 6.53 -4.87 8.06
C LYS A 119 7.32 -5.73 7.06
N ALA A 120 6.74 -5.98 5.89
CA ALA A 120 7.35 -6.64 4.74
C ALA A 120 6.50 -6.39 3.49
N ASP A 121 7.03 -6.68 2.29
CA ASP A 121 6.23 -6.79 1.06
C ASP A 121 5.21 -7.92 1.25
N VAL A 122 3.90 -7.66 1.25
CA VAL A 122 2.92 -8.75 1.06
C VAL A 122 2.86 -9.07 -0.44
N ARG A 123 3.11 -10.33 -0.82
CA ARG A 123 3.18 -10.75 -2.24
C ARG A 123 1.94 -11.49 -2.72
N SER A 124 1.39 -12.37 -1.88
CA SER A 124 0.13 -13.08 -2.10
C SER A 124 -0.64 -13.22 -0.79
N ILE A 125 -1.95 -13.37 -0.89
CA ILE A 125 -2.86 -13.72 0.21
C ILE A 125 -3.79 -14.82 -0.29
N SER A 126 -3.97 -15.86 0.53
CA SER A 126 -5.05 -16.84 0.43
C SER A 126 -5.85 -16.86 1.73
N VAL A 127 -7.08 -17.36 1.66
CA VAL A 127 -8.07 -17.25 2.76
C VAL A 127 -8.72 -18.61 2.97
N ALA A 128 -8.63 -19.14 4.20
CA ALA A 128 -9.16 -20.46 4.57
C ALA A 128 -9.28 -20.59 6.09
N ASP A 129 -10.09 -21.54 6.56
CA ASP A 129 -10.17 -21.96 7.97
C ASP A 129 -9.00 -22.92 8.27
N ILE A 130 -7.98 -22.47 9.00
CA ILE A 130 -6.72 -23.22 9.21
C ILE A 130 -6.70 -23.98 10.54
N ASP A 131 -7.42 -23.52 11.57
CA ASP A 131 -7.51 -24.20 12.87
C ASP A 131 -8.88 -24.83 13.22
N LYS A 132 -9.80 -24.85 12.24
CA LYS A 132 -11.13 -25.47 12.30
C LYS A 132 -12.05 -24.91 13.39
N ASP A 133 -11.90 -23.63 13.72
CA ASP A 133 -12.84 -22.92 14.59
C ASP A 133 -14.10 -22.41 13.85
N GLY A 134 -14.08 -22.43 12.51
CA GLY A 134 -15.19 -22.01 11.65
C GLY A 134 -15.12 -20.55 11.18
N LEU A 135 -14.00 -19.87 11.44
CA LEU A 135 -13.68 -18.55 10.89
C LEU A 135 -12.68 -18.66 9.74
N LEU A 136 -12.59 -17.61 8.90
CA LEU A 136 -11.61 -17.56 7.82
C LEU A 136 -10.35 -16.78 8.26
N ASP A 137 -9.21 -17.47 8.22
CA ASP A 137 -7.87 -16.96 8.47
C ASP A 137 -7.21 -16.41 7.20
N LEU A 138 -6.16 -15.60 7.37
CA LEU A 138 -5.38 -15.05 6.26
C LEU A 138 -3.98 -15.67 6.23
N VAL A 139 -3.67 -16.43 5.18
CA VAL A 139 -2.33 -16.97 4.89
C VAL A 139 -1.68 -16.11 3.81
N PHE A 140 -0.45 -15.66 3.99
CA PHE A 140 0.17 -14.71 3.06
C PHE A 140 1.71 -14.83 2.99
N SER A 141 2.25 -14.61 1.79
CA SER A 141 3.71 -14.63 1.54
C SER A 141 4.32 -13.25 1.74
N VAL A 142 5.53 -13.20 2.33
CA VAL A 142 6.22 -11.95 2.65
C VAL A 142 7.65 -11.88 2.07
N GLN A 143 8.07 -10.68 1.67
CA GLN A 143 9.43 -10.43 1.15
C GLN A 143 10.08 -9.11 1.66
N ARG A 144 11.38 -8.95 1.37
CA ARG A 144 12.29 -7.86 1.79
C ARG A 144 12.59 -7.78 3.28
N GLU A 145 11.74 -7.11 4.07
CA GLU A 145 12.01 -6.84 5.49
C GLU A 145 11.75 -8.08 6.38
N ALA A 146 10.87 -8.96 5.93
CA ALA A 146 10.74 -10.34 6.40
C ALA A 146 10.71 -11.30 5.19
N LEU A 147 10.86 -12.60 5.44
CA LEU A 147 10.78 -13.68 4.46
C LEU A 147 9.85 -14.77 4.97
N GLY A 148 9.43 -15.67 4.07
CA GLY A 148 8.62 -16.83 4.38
C GLY A 148 7.11 -16.63 4.16
N ILE A 149 6.33 -17.36 4.95
CA ILE A 149 4.87 -17.37 4.94
C ILE A 149 4.39 -17.02 6.35
N MET A 150 3.39 -16.15 6.43
CA MET A 150 2.79 -15.69 7.67
C MET A 150 1.30 -16.02 7.69
N VAL A 151 0.73 -16.10 8.89
CA VAL A 151 -0.70 -16.35 9.11
C VAL A 151 -1.25 -15.36 10.12
N TRP A 152 -2.39 -14.74 9.82
CA TRP A 152 -3.24 -14.06 10.80
C TRP A 152 -4.44 -14.94 11.08
N MET A 153 -4.49 -15.51 12.29
CA MET A 153 -5.64 -16.26 12.77
C MET A 153 -6.76 -15.28 13.13
N ASN A 154 -7.97 -15.54 12.66
CA ASN A 154 -9.17 -14.79 13.00
C ASN A 154 -9.60 -15.13 14.44
N GLN A 155 -10.18 -14.18 15.17
CA GLN A 155 -10.61 -14.36 16.57
C GLN A 155 -11.99 -13.73 16.83
N LEU A 156 -12.80 -13.59 15.78
CA LEU A 156 -14.12 -12.93 15.73
C LEU A 156 -14.07 -11.43 16.12
N ASP A 157 -15.16 -10.70 15.88
CA ASP A 157 -15.29 -9.25 16.12
C ASP A 157 -14.14 -8.42 15.52
N ARG A 158 -13.60 -8.82 14.36
CA ARG A 158 -12.47 -8.17 13.67
C ARG A 158 -11.18 -8.12 14.51
N LYS A 159 -10.98 -9.13 15.36
CA LYS A 159 -9.74 -9.35 16.13
C LYS A 159 -8.88 -10.37 15.41
N TRP A 160 -7.58 -10.13 15.40
CA TRP A 160 -6.60 -10.99 14.73
C TRP A 160 -5.45 -11.33 15.67
N LYS A 161 -4.95 -12.55 15.56
CA LYS A 161 -3.84 -13.11 16.34
C LYS A 161 -2.80 -13.65 15.37
N GLN A 162 -1.53 -13.30 15.57
CA GLN A 162 -0.47 -13.80 14.71
C GLN A 162 -0.30 -15.31 14.92
N GLY A 163 -0.47 -16.08 13.86
CA GLY A 163 -0.23 -17.53 13.81
C GLY A 163 1.21 -17.86 13.44
N PHE A 164 1.52 -19.15 13.37
CA PHE A 164 2.80 -19.65 12.88
C PHE A 164 2.63 -20.13 11.42
N GLY A 165 3.31 -19.47 10.48
CA GLY A 165 3.48 -20.02 9.13
C GLY A 165 4.61 -21.05 9.07
N PRO A 166 4.64 -21.90 8.02
CA PRO A 166 5.57 -23.02 7.92
C PRO A 166 7.04 -22.64 7.65
N ASP A 167 7.30 -21.50 7.01
CA ASP A 167 8.65 -21.05 6.61
C ASP A 167 8.82 -19.55 6.98
N GLN A 168 10.05 -19.14 7.35
CA GLN A 168 10.42 -17.79 7.75
C GLN A 168 11.74 -17.30 7.10
N VAL A 169 12.28 -18.05 6.12
CA VAL A 169 13.60 -17.84 5.53
C VAL A 169 13.62 -17.90 4.00
N LYS A 170 12.64 -18.57 3.37
CA LYS A 170 12.52 -18.66 1.91
C LYS A 170 11.60 -17.57 1.33
N SER A 171 11.77 -17.28 0.05
CA SER A 171 11.06 -16.23 -0.69
C SER A 171 9.99 -16.84 -1.59
N TYR A 172 8.74 -16.46 -1.35
CA TYR A 172 7.57 -16.96 -2.09
C TYR A 172 6.89 -15.84 -2.88
N GLU A 173 6.47 -16.13 -4.11
CA GLU A 173 5.80 -15.13 -4.97
C GLU A 173 4.27 -15.30 -4.93
N ASN A 174 3.75 -16.53 -5.02
CA ASN A 174 2.34 -16.82 -4.79
C ASN A 174 2.14 -18.06 -3.89
N LEU A 175 0.98 -18.15 -3.25
CA LEU A 175 0.51 -19.31 -2.50
C LEU A 175 -1.01 -19.49 -2.62
N GLN A 176 -1.49 -20.70 -2.36
CA GLN A 176 -2.91 -21.06 -2.27
C GLN A 176 -3.11 -22.04 -1.11
N THR A 177 -4.34 -22.16 -0.61
CA THR A 177 -4.73 -23.11 0.44
C THR A 177 -5.82 -24.07 -0.05
N ALA A 178 -5.66 -25.37 0.19
CA ALA A 178 -6.65 -26.40 -0.11
C ALA A 178 -6.40 -27.69 0.68
N ASP A 179 -7.43 -28.52 0.87
CA ASP A 179 -7.29 -29.92 1.30
C ASP A 179 -6.74 -30.78 0.14
N ILE A 180 -5.42 -31.03 0.11
CA ILE A 180 -4.74 -31.69 -1.02
C ILE A 180 -4.52 -33.19 -0.80
N ASN A 181 -4.73 -33.66 0.44
CA ASN A 181 -4.52 -35.04 0.86
C ASN A 181 -5.84 -35.76 1.26
N ARG A 182 -6.98 -35.04 1.26
CA ARG A 182 -8.34 -35.49 1.64
C ARG A 182 -8.48 -35.98 3.08
N ASP A 183 -7.65 -35.49 4.00
CA ASP A 183 -7.87 -35.64 5.46
C ASP A 183 -8.85 -34.59 6.02
N GLY A 184 -9.19 -33.59 5.20
CA GLY A 184 -10.15 -32.53 5.49
C GLY A 184 -9.54 -31.29 6.11
N PHE A 185 -8.24 -31.23 6.41
CA PHE A 185 -7.55 -30.02 6.86
C PHE A 185 -7.12 -29.15 5.67
N GLN A 186 -6.77 -27.88 5.92
CA GLN A 186 -6.30 -26.97 4.89
C GLN A 186 -4.78 -26.98 4.83
N ASP A 187 -4.23 -27.35 3.67
CA ASP A 187 -2.80 -27.37 3.40
C ASP A 187 -2.36 -26.04 2.77
N ILE A 188 -1.09 -25.66 2.93
CA ILE A 188 -0.49 -24.50 2.24
C ILE A 188 0.32 -25.01 1.04
N ILE A 189 0.09 -24.43 -0.14
CA ILE A 189 0.85 -24.71 -1.36
C ILE A 189 1.47 -23.40 -1.85
N ALA A 190 2.80 -23.35 -2.03
CA ALA A 190 3.50 -22.11 -2.36
C ALA A 190 4.53 -22.25 -3.50
N ALA A 191 4.56 -21.25 -4.38
CA ALA A 191 5.53 -21.11 -5.46
C ALA A 191 6.78 -20.37 -4.95
N ASN A 192 7.91 -21.07 -4.95
CA ASN A 192 9.15 -20.59 -4.36
C ASN A 192 10.08 -19.95 -5.42
N ALA A 193 10.63 -18.78 -5.10
CA ALA A 193 11.53 -17.98 -5.93
C ALA A 193 12.89 -17.66 -5.25
N THR A 194 13.28 -18.40 -4.20
CA THR A 194 14.48 -18.18 -3.39
C THR A 194 15.77 -18.34 -4.20
N GLU A 195 16.12 -19.58 -4.56
CA GLU A 195 17.22 -19.86 -5.48
C GLU A 195 16.98 -21.14 -6.28
N LYS A 196 17.57 -21.26 -7.47
CA LYS A 196 17.26 -22.35 -8.42
C LYS A 196 17.44 -23.78 -7.89
N ARG A 197 18.21 -23.98 -6.80
CA ARG A 197 18.55 -25.29 -6.21
C ARG A 197 17.89 -25.56 -4.86
N ASP A 198 17.20 -24.57 -4.30
CA ASP A 198 16.41 -24.67 -3.07
C ASP A 198 15.15 -23.80 -3.24
N ALA A 199 14.29 -24.22 -4.16
CA ALA A 199 13.04 -23.56 -4.46
C ALA A 199 11.97 -24.60 -4.84
N GLY A 200 11.34 -24.48 -6.02
CA GLY A 200 10.32 -25.41 -6.46
C GLY A 200 8.89 -24.98 -6.09
N ILE A 201 8.04 -25.97 -5.84
CA ILE A 201 6.69 -25.78 -5.29
C ILE A 201 6.63 -26.65 -4.04
N GLN A 202 6.45 -26.00 -2.89
CA GLN A 202 6.36 -26.66 -1.59
C GLN A 202 4.90 -26.75 -1.16
N VAL A 203 4.58 -27.79 -0.42
CA VAL A 203 3.27 -28.13 0.12
C VAL A 203 3.47 -28.48 1.59
N TRP A 204 2.76 -27.83 2.50
CA TRP A 204 2.76 -28.20 3.93
C TRP A 204 1.38 -28.67 4.32
N PHE A 205 1.29 -29.93 4.79
CA PHE A 205 0.02 -30.46 5.27
C PHE A 205 -0.39 -29.78 6.57
N GLY A 206 -1.67 -29.42 6.71
CA GLY A 206 -2.23 -28.85 7.93
C GLY A 206 -2.62 -29.92 8.95
N ASP A 207 -2.61 -29.58 10.24
CA ASP A 207 -3.14 -30.46 11.32
C ASP A 207 -4.53 -30.04 11.85
N GLY A 208 -5.14 -29.03 11.22
CA GLY A 208 -6.39 -28.40 11.65
C GLY A 208 -6.30 -27.74 13.01
N LYS A 209 -5.11 -27.26 13.42
CA LYS A 209 -4.86 -26.48 14.65
C LYS A 209 -3.81 -25.38 14.43
N GLY A 210 -3.60 -24.95 13.18
CA GLY A 210 -2.56 -23.99 12.82
C GLY A 210 -1.12 -24.54 12.85
N ASN A 211 -0.90 -25.85 12.71
CA ASN A 211 0.43 -26.46 12.64
C ASN A 211 0.66 -27.22 11.33
N TRP A 212 1.93 -27.36 10.97
CA TRP A 212 2.41 -27.84 9.67
C TRP A 212 3.29 -29.09 9.82
N PRO A 213 2.74 -30.26 10.22
CA PRO A 213 3.52 -31.43 10.61
C PRO A 213 4.36 -32.09 9.51
N MET A 214 4.09 -31.80 8.23
CA MET A 214 4.81 -32.41 7.10
C MET A 214 4.97 -31.45 5.93
N GLU A 215 6.20 -31.30 5.44
CA GLU A 215 6.50 -30.70 4.13
C GLU A 215 6.62 -31.78 3.06
N THR A 216 6.04 -31.51 1.90
CA THR A 216 6.14 -32.29 0.66
C THR A 216 6.15 -31.32 -0.54
N GLY A 217 6.09 -31.83 -1.76
CA GLY A 217 5.92 -31.02 -2.96
C GLY A 217 6.31 -31.78 -4.23
N PRO A 218 5.81 -31.34 -5.40
CA PRO A 218 6.15 -31.96 -6.69
C PRO A 218 7.61 -31.73 -7.12
N THR A 219 8.29 -30.72 -6.59
CA THR A 219 9.67 -30.38 -6.95
C THR A 219 10.29 -29.40 -5.94
N ASN A 220 11.59 -29.54 -5.68
CA ASN A 220 12.43 -28.62 -4.90
C ASN A 220 13.42 -27.81 -5.76
N GLU A 221 13.32 -27.88 -7.10
CA GLU A 221 14.24 -27.22 -8.04
C GLU A 221 13.52 -26.31 -9.04
N GLY A 222 14.17 -25.20 -9.37
CA GLY A 222 13.65 -24.15 -10.26
C GLY A 222 12.87 -23.07 -9.53
N LEU A 223 12.88 -21.86 -10.09
CA LEU A 223 12.13 -20.71 -9.58
C LEU A 223 10.72 -20.74 -10.15
N TYR A 224 9.69 -20.51 -9.33
CA TYR A 224 8.30 -20.41 -9.76
C TYR A 224 7.69 -19.09 -9.25
N MET A 225 6.89 -18.45 -10.10
CA MET A 225 6.18 -17.21 -9.74
C MET A 225 4.80 -17.51 -9.15
N ASP A 226 4.18 -18.63 -9.54
CA ASP A 226 2.80 -18.98 -9.22
C ASP A 226 2.56 -20.49 -9.29
N VAL A 227 1.51 -20.91 -8.58
CA VAL A 227 0.95 -22.27 -8.53
C VAL A 227 -0.57 -22.17 -8.58
N ALA A 228 -1.19 -22.96 -9.46
CA ALA A 228 -2.64 -23.09 -9.58
C ALA A 228 -3.10 -24.50 -9.21
N LEU A 229 -4.20 -24.57 -8.46
CA LEU A 229 -4.83 -25.80 -7.98
C LEU A 229 -6.09 -26.11 -8.82
N SER A 230 -6.21 -27.31 -9.36
CA SER A 230 -7.39 -27.75 -10.15
C SER A 230 -7.37 -29.25 -10.37
N ASP A 231 -8.49 -29.87 -10.70
CA ASP A 231 -8.51 -31.22 -11.28
C ASP A 231 -8.31 -31.10 -12.80
N PHE A 232 -7.16 -31.52 -13.32
CA PHE A 232 -6.85 -31.47 -14.76
C PHE A 232 -7.10 -32.80 -15.48
N ASN A 233 -7.42 -33.88 -14.75
CA ASN A 233 -7.52 -35.23 -15.29
C ASN A 233 -8.88 -35.92 -15.06
N ASN A 234 -9.81 -35.24 -14.36
CA ASN A 234 -11.14 -35.68 -13.94
C ASN A 234 -11.17 -36.93 -13.04
N ASP A 235 -10.13 -37.18 -12.23
CA ASP A 235 -10.09 -38.21 -11.19
C ASP A 235 -10.56 -37.71 -9.80
N GLY A 236 -10.83 -36.40 -9.70
CA GLY A 236 -11.32 -35.69 -8.53
C GLY A 236 -10.22 -35.23 -7.57
N ASN A 237 -8.96 -35.60 -7.77
CA ASN A 237 -7.85 -35.12 -6.94
C ASN A 237 -7.45 -33.69 -7.35
N ILE A 238 -6.74 -32.98 -6.47
CA ILE A 238 -6.17 -31.68 -6.80
C ILE A 238 -4.79 -31.89 -7.45
N ASP A 239 -4.69 -31.52 -8.71
CA ASP A 239 -3.45 -31.40 -9.46
C ASP A 239 -2.81 -30.01 -9.27
N LEU A 240 -1.53 -29.90 -9.62
CA LEU A 240 -0.76 -28.66 -9.55
C LEU A 240 -0.30 -28.21 -10.93
N ALA A 241 -0.52 -26.94 -11.29
CA ALA A 241 0.16 -26.28 -12.42
C ALA A 241 1.08 -25.17 -11.89
N GLY A 242 2.29 -25.03 -12.45
CA GLY A 242 3.31 -24.08 -11.95
C GLY A 242 4.00 -23.26 -13.03
N SER A 243 4.17 -21.96 -12.77
CA SER A 243 4.78 -20.99 -13.69
C SER A 243 6.29 -20.80 -13.46
N GLY A 244 7.11 -21.62 -14.13
CA GLY A 244 8.56 -21.52 -14.01
C GLY A 244 9.14 -20.22 -14.57
N TRP A 245 10.18 -19.70 -13.89
CA TRP A 245 10.83 -18.41 -14.18
C TRP A 245 12.31 -18.55 -14.62
N GLY A 246 12.76 -17.59 -15.42
CA GLY A 246 14.15 -17.47 -15.86
C GLY A 246 14.54 -18.42 -17.00
N THR A 247 15.86 -18.63 -17.18
CA THR A 247 16.45 -19.36 -18.32
C THR A 247 15.99 -20.81 -18.48
N ASP A 248 15.61 -21.44 -17.38
CA ASP A 248 15.23 -22.86 -17.30
C ASP A 248 13.74 -23.03 -16.96
N GLY A 249 13.01 -21.90 -16.95
CA GLY A 249 11.59 -21.82 -16.67
C GLY A 249 10.73 -22.54 -17.71
N ALA A 250 9.62 -23.09 -17.23
CA ALA A 250 8.58 -23.68 -18.06
C ALA A 250 7.26 -23.73 -17.29
N LEU A 251 6.15 -23.67 -18.01
CA LEU A 251 4.86 -24.13 -17.50
C LEU A 251 4.91 -25.66 -17.34
N ARG A 252 4.58 -26.16 -16.15
CA ARG A 252 4.63 -27.58 -15.78
C ARG A 252 3.35 -27.97 -15.05
N ILE A 253 2.98 -29.25 -15.15
CA ILE A 253 1.85 -29.85 -14.43
C ILE A 253 2.35 -31.08 -13.66
N TRP A 254 1.76 -31.31 -12.51
CA TRP A 254 1.93 -32.51 -11.71
C TRP A 254 0.57 -33.03 -11.29
N LEU A 255 0.25 -34.24 -11.72
CA LEU A 255 -1.01 -34.89 -11.37
C LEU A 255 -0.93 -35.41 -9.93
N GLY A 256 -1.92 -35.07 -9.11
CA GLY A 256 -2.03 -35.43 -7.71
C GLY A 256 -2.66 -36.81 -7.54
N ASN A 257 -2.16 -37.59 -6.58
CA ASN A 257 -2.74 -38.90 -6.25
C ASN A 257 -3.79 -38.86 -5.12
N GLY A 258 -4.19 -37.65 -4.68
CA GLY A 258 -5.08 -37.46 -3.53
C GLY A 258 -4.46 -37.76 -2.17
N THR A 259 -3.13 -37.93 -2.08
CA THR A 259 -2.38 -38.10 -0.81
C THR A 259 -1.12 -37.22 -0.78
N GLY A 260 -1.11 -36.10 -1.53
CA GLY A 260 0.06 -35.23 -1.73
C GLY A 260 1.29 -35.89 -2.36
N GLY A 261 1.10 -36.96 -3.14
CA GLY A 261 2.08 -37.57 -4.04
C GLY A 261 1.84 -37.17 -5.50
N TRP A 262 2.91 -37.00 -6.27
CA TRP A 262 2.88 -36.23 -7.53
C TRP A 262 3.45 -37.00 -8.72
N SER A 263 2.75 -36.95 -9.86
CA SER A 263 3.22 -37.48 -11.15
C SER A 263 3.46 -36.34 -12.14
N SER A 264 4.73 -36.05 -12.47
CA SER A 264 5.09 -34.94 -13.35
C SER A 264 4.76 -35.21 -14.83
N THR A 265 4.18 -34.21 -15.50
CA THR A 265 4.03 -34.24 -16.96
C THR A 265 5.31 -33.77 -17.66
N ALA A 266 5.38 -33.94 -18.98
CA ALA A 266 6.31 -33.14 -19.78
C ALA A 266 5.96 -31.64 -19.65
N PRO A 267 6.92 -30.71 -19.63
CA PRO A 267 6.63 -29.27 -19.53
C PRO A 267 5.85 -28.79 -20.76
N LEU A 268 4.70 -28.13 -20.54
CA LEU A 268 3.81 -27.69 -21.61
C LEU A 268 4.46 -26.65 -22.54
N LYS A 269 5.23 -25.72 -21.97
CA LYS A 269 5.94 -24.68 -22.73
C LYS A 269 7.12 -24.14 -21.92
N LYS A 270 8.30 -24.06 -22.53
CA LYS A 270 9.47 -23.36 -21.96
C LYS A 270 9.29 -21.85 -22.13
N GLY A 271 9.73 -21.08 -21.13
CA GLY A 271 9.53 -19.62 -21.08
C GLY A 271 9.61 -19.10 -19.65
N SER A 272 9.37 -17.80 -19.48
CA SER A 272 9.23 -17.18 -18.16
C SER A 272 7.78 -16.71 -17.99
N PHE A 273 7.10 -17.32 -17.03
CA PHE A 273 5.66 -17.13 -16.78
C PHE A 273 5.46 -16.40 -15.45
N TYR A 274 4.39 -15.62 -15.35
CA TYR A 274 4.01 -14.89 -14.13
C TYR A 274 2.90 -15.64 -13.40
N ALA A 275 1.66 -15.15 -13.43
CA ALA A 275 0.55 -15.81 -12.77
C ALA A 275 -0.24 -16.73 -13.73
N LEU A 276 -0.93 -17.70 -13.15
CA LEU A 276 -1.79 -18.67 -13.81
C LEU A 276 -3.26 -18.44 -13.41
N SER A 277 -4.18 -18.97 -14.20
CA SER A 277 -5.61 -19.09 -13.84
C SER A 277 -6.24 -20.23 -14.63
N THR A 278 -7.27 -20.86 -14.07
CA THR A 278 -7.93 -22.05 -14.63
C THR A 278 -9.43 -21.82 -14.77
N ALA A 279 -10.01 -22.29 -15.87
CA ALA A 279 -11.44 -22.29 -16.15
C ALA A 279 -11.73 -23.14 -17.41
N ASP A 280 -12.96 -23.60 -17.60
CA ASP A 280 -13.42 -24.04 -18.91
C ASP A 280 -13.74 -22.80 -19.76
N ILE A 281 -12.82 -22.40 -20.63
CA ILE A 281 -12.94 -21.19 -21.46
C ILE A 281 -13.63 -21.53 -22.78
N ASN A 282 -13.51 -22.79 -23.21
CA ASN A 282 -13.95 -23.22 -24.51
C ASN A 282 -15.42 -23.69 -24.50
N GLY A 283 -15.86 -24.33 -23.42
CA GLY A 283 -17.21 -24.84 -23.15
C GLY A 283 -17.34 -26.38 -23.21
N ASP A 284 -16.26 -27.15 -23.01
CA ASP A 284 -16.27 -28.63 -23.15
C ASP A 284 -16.33 -29.43 -21.84
N GLY A 285 -16.25 -28.77 -20.68
CA GLY A 285 -16.23 -29.38 -19.36
C GLY A 285 -14.84 -29.72 -18.81
N SER A 286 -13.76 -29.48 -19.56
CA SER A 286 -12.37 -29.59 -19.10
C SER A 286 -11.85 -28.25 -18.58
N LEU A 287 -10.97 -28.27 -17.57
CA LEU A 287 -10.29 -27.04 -17.13
C LEU A 287 -9.10 -26.71 -18.04
N ASP A 288 -9.19 -25.54 -18.70
CA ASP A 288 -8.12 -24.93 -19.48
C ASP A 288 -7.14 -24.16 -18.57
N ILE A 289 -5.93 -23.87 -19.06
CA ILE A 289 -4.94 -23.04 -18.35
C ILE A 289 -4.65 -21.75 -19.12
N LEU A 290 -4.82 -20.63 -18.42
CA LEU A 290 -4.31 -19.32 -18.79
C LEU A 290 -2.99 -19.06 -18.08
N ALA A 291 -2.04 -18.47 -18.80
CA ALA A 291 -0.77 -18.01 -18.24
C ALA A 291 -0.41 -16.61 -18.72
N GLY A 292 -0.18 -15.71 -17.76
CA GLY A 292 0.57 -14.47 -17.99
C GLY A 292 2.05 -14.78 -18.21
N SER A 293 2.72 -14.01 -19.08
CA SER A 293 4.10 -14.30 -19.45
C SER A 293 4.94 -13.03 -19.62
N TYR A 294 6.25 -13.21 -19.55
CA TYR A 294 7.22 -12.16 -19.84
C TYR A 294 7.53 -12.12 -21.34
N ARG A 295 7.13 -11.03 -22.00
CA ARG A 295 7.32 -10.73 -23.44
C ARG A 295 6.67 -11.68 -24.45
N MET A 296 6.07 -12.80 -24.02
CA MET A 296 5.40 -13.78 -24.89
C MET A 296 3.87 -13.59 -24.91
N GLY A 297 3.38 -12.42 -24.48
CA GLY A 297 1.95 -12.08 -24.45
C GLY A 297 1.16 -12.90 -23.44
N ILE A 298 -0.04 -13.32 -23.84
CA ILE A 298 -0.88 -14.25 -23.08
C ILE A 298 -0.72 -15.64 -23.70
N GLN A 299 -0.75 -16.69 -22.89
CA GLN A 299 -0.69 -18.08 -23.35
C GLN A 299 -1.91 -18.85 -22.85
N ILE A 300 -2.57 -19.56 -23.78
CA ILE A 300 -3.77 -20.35 -23.52
C ILE A 300 -3.48 -21.81 -23.87
N PHE A 301 -3.88 -22.72 -23.00
CA PHE A 301 -3.73 -24.16 -23.17
C PHE A 301 -5.07 -24.83 -22.89
N LEU A 302 -5.72 -25.35 -23.93
CA LEU A 302 -6.98 -26.07 -23.76
C LEU A 302 -6.73 -27.45 -23.18
N GLY A 303 -7.54 -27.87 -22.21
CA GLY A 303 -7.49 -29.22 -21.62
C GLY A 303 -8.05 -30.29 -22.58
N ASP A 304 -7.79 -31.56 -22.27
CA ASP A 304 -8.53 -32.71 -22.83
C ASP A 304 -9.24 -33.56 -21.77
N GLY A 305 -9.31 -33.03 -20.54
CA GLY A 305 -9.89 -33.72 -19.39
C GLY A 305 -9.12 -34.97 -18.93
N THR A 306 -7.89 -35.19 -19.41
CA THR A 306 -7.05 -36.35 -19.03
C THR A 306 -5.60 -35.95 -18.68
N GLY A 307 -5.40 -34.72 -18.20
CA GLY A 307 -4.09 -34.16 -17.86
C GLY A 307 -3.22 -33.78 -19.06
N LYS A 308 -3.76 -33.77 -20.29
CA LYS A 308 -3.05 -33.27 -21.48
C LYS A 308 -3.64 -31.94 -21.96
N PHE A 309 -2.78 -31.16 -22.59
CA PHE A 309 -3.06 -29.77 -22.94
C PHE A 309 -2.57 -29.40 -24.34
N LYS A 310 -3.36 -28.58 -25.04
CA LYS A 310 -3.10 -28.08 -26.39
C LYS A 310 -2.96 -26.57 -26.36
N ASN A 311 -1.75 -26.05 -26.64
CA ASN A 311 -1.54 -24.61 -26.78
C ASN A 311 -2.29 -24.07 -28.01
N VAL A 312 -3.08 -23.01 -27.84
CA VAL A 312 -3.94 -22.42 -28.89
C VAL A 312 -3.65 -20.92 -29.09
N PRO A 313 -4.10 -20.31 -30.21
CA PRO A 313 -3.98 -18.87 -30.43
C PRO A 313 -4.57 -18.02 -29.29
N SER A 314 -3.78 -17.06 -28.83
CA SER A 314 -4.11 -16.14 -27.75
C SER A 314 -4.38 -14.71 -28.27
N PRO A 315 -4.96 -13.80 -27.47
CA PRO A 315 -5.26 -12.43 -27.90
C PRO A 315 -4.03 -11.56 -28.22
N THR A 316 -2.85 -11.96 -27.75
CA THR A 316 -1.58 -11.29 -28.05
C THR A 316 -0.40 -12.26 -27.90
N ALA A 317 0.52 -12.22 -28.87
CA ALA A 317 1.76 -13.00 -28.87
C ALA A 317 2.97 -12.20 -28.32
N GLU A 318 2.79 -10.91 -28.04
CA GLU A 318 3.84 -10.00 -27.54
C GLU A 318 3.38 -9.24 -26.28
N GLY A 319 4.35 -8.62 -25.60
CA GLY A 319 4.12 -7.86 -24.36
C GLY A 319 4.17 -8.73 -23.11
N SER A 320 4.12 -8.08 -21.95
CA SER A 320 4.28 -8.71 -20.64
C SER A 320 3.06 -8.48 -19.74
N PHE A 321 2.57 -9.57 -19.16
CA PHE A 321 1.28 -9.67 -18.48
C PHE A 321 1.42 -10.51 -17.22
N TRP A 322 0.93 -10.02 -16.06
CA TRP A 322 1.09 -10.72 -14.78
C TRP A 322 0.05 -11.81 -14.59
N LYS A 323 -1.19 -11.44 -14.24
CA LYS A 323 -2.35 -12.35 -14.15
C LYS A 323 -3.27 -12.18 -15.35
N VAL A 324 -3.97 -13.25 -15.72
CA VAL A 324 -4.96 -13.28 -16.81
C VAL A 324 -6.20 -13.96 -16.27
N LEU A 325 -7.28 -13.21 -16.03
CA LEU A 325 -8.55 -13.76 -15.56
C LEU A 325 -9.49 -14.08 -16.72
N PRO A 326 -10.18 -15.23 -16.68
CA PRO A 326 -11.38 -15.48 -17.46
C PRO A 326 -12.59 -14.83 -16.77
N LEU A 327 -13.41 -14.12 -17.54
CA LEU A 327 -14.57 -13.37 -17.05
C LEU A 327 -15.47 -13.05 -18.25
N ASP A 328 -16.78 -13.27 -18.18
CA ASP A 328 -17.70 -12.73 -19.18
C ASP A 328 -17.72 -11.19 -19.09
N LEU A 329 -17.31 -10.51 -20.17
CA LEU A 329 -17.21 -9.06 -20.23
C LEU A 329 -18.33 -8.42 -21.06
N ASN A 330 -19.15 -9.20 -21.77
CA ASN A 330 -20.18 -8.70 -22.67
C ASN A 330 -21.60 -9.26 -22.38
N GLU A 331 -21.72 -10.09 -21.35
CA GLU A 331 -22.91 -10.83 -20.92
C GLU A 331 -23.47 -11.76 -22.02
N ASP A 332 -22.59 -12.31 -22.87
CA ASP A 332 -22.98 -13.22 -23.97
C ASP A 332 -22.94 -14.72 -23.60
N GLY A 333 -22.56 -15.05 -22.37
CA GLY A 333 -22.50 -16.41 -21.81
C GLY A 333 -21.19 -17.14 -22.10
N LYS A 334 -20.13 -16.44 -22.52
CA LYS A 334 -18.78 -17.00 -22.75
C LYS A 334 -17.75 -16.26 -21.90
N LEU A 335 -16.69 -16.97 -21.52
CA LEU A 335 -15.57 -16.35 -20.82
C LEU A 335 -14.69 -15.55 -21.81
N ASP A 336 -14.72 -14.23 -21.63
CA ASP A 336 -13.76 -13.29 -22.19
C ASP A 336 -12.48 -13.26 -21.32
N LEU A 337 -11.50 -12.43 -21.68
CA LEU A 337 -10.23 -12.34 -20.96
C LEU A 337 -9.90 -10.91 -20.53
N ILE A 338 -9.40 -10.76 -19.30
CA ILE A 338 -8.79 -9.52 -18.80
C ILE A 338 -7.42 -9.79 -18.15
N SER A 339 -6.47 -8.86 -18.30
CA SER A 339 -5.10 -9.03 -17.80
C SER A 339 -4.44 -7.71 -17.40
N GLY A 340 -3.68 -7.74 -16.30
CA GLY A 340 -2.80 -6.65 -15.87
C GLY A 340 -1.47 -6.67 -16.63
N SER A 341 -1.16 -5.59 -17.34
CA SER A 341 0.15 -5.45 -17.99
C SER A 341 1.16 -4.74 -17.06
N ILE A 342 2.36 -5.31 -16.97
CA ILE A 342 3.47 -4.76 -16.17
C ILE A 342 4.29 -3.70 -16.91
N GLU A 343 3.91 -3.36 -18.14
CA GLU A 343 4.63 -2.41 -19.01
C GLU A 343 4.07 -0.98 -18.91
N ASP A 344 3.47 -0.62 -17.77
CA ASP A 344 2.68 0.61 -17.52
C ASP A 344 1.55 0.84 -18.56
N LYS A 345 0.97 -0.26 -19.05
CA LYS A 345 -0.13 -0.24 -20.03
C LYS A 345 -1.50 -0.44 -19.38
N GLY A 346 -1.57 -0.53 -18.05
CA GLY A 346 -2.81 -0.77 -17.31
C GLY A 346 -3.44 -2.13 -17.57
N LEU A 347 -4.77 -2.19 -17.44
CA LEU A 347 -5.55 -3.38 -17.74
C LEU A 347 -5.78 -3.52 -19.25
N LYS A 348 -5.78 -4.74 -19.77
CA LYS A 348 -6.10 -5.08 -21.17
C LYS A 348 -7.16 -6.17 -21.16
N ALA A 349 -8.18 -6.02 -22.00
CA ALA A 349 -9.30 -6.94 -22.08
C ALA A 349 -9.60 -7.31 -23.54
N TRP A 350 -10.14 -8.49 -23.77
CA TRP A 350 -10.47 -9.00 -25.10
C TRP A 350 -11.73 -9.88 -25.06
N THR A 351 -12.69 -9.62 -25.95
CA THR A 351 -13.90 -10.45 -26.08
C THR A 351 -13.70 -11.62 -27.04
N ARG A 352 -14.32 -12.76 -26.75
CA ARG A 352 -14.24 -14.03 -27.51
C ARG A 352 -15.19 -13.98 -28.72
N GLN A 353 -14.63 -13.76 -29.90
CA GLN A 353 -15.37 -13.67 -31.16
C GLN A 353 -15.61 -15.05 -31.83
N GLY A 354 -15.07 -16.13 -31.25
CA GLY A 354 -15.22 -17.49 -31.75
C GLY A 354 -14.21 -18.47 -31.15
N GLU A 355 -14.05 -19.64 -31.76
CA GLU A 355 -13.02 -20.59 -31.35
C GLU A 355 -11.62 -20.00 -31.60
N ASN A 356 -10.87 -19.74 -30.52
CA ASN A 356 -9.53 -19.13 -30.55
C ASN A 356 -9.45 -17.75 -31.23
N SER A 357 -10.55 -16.98 -31.25
CA SER A 357 -10.64 -15.67 -31.89
C SER A 357 -11.03 -14.59 -30.88
N TRP A 358 -10.31 -13.46 -30.88
CA TRP A 358 -10.33 -12.45 -29.81
C TRP A 358 -10.34 -11.02 -30.38
N ALA A 359 -11.17 -10.13 -29.82
CA ALA A 359 -11.21 -8.71 -30.19
C ALA A 359 -10.89 -7.80 -28.98
N PRO A 360 -9.96 -6.82 -29.10
CA PRO A 360 -9.52 -6.02 -27.96
C PRO A 360 -10.57 -4.98 -27.52
N VAL A 361 -10.91 -5.00 -26.24
CA VAL A 361 -11.76 -4.00 -25.58
C VAL A 361 -10.95 -2.73 -25.32
N SER A 362 -11.44 -1.59 -25.78
CA SER A 362 -10.79 -0.28 -25.65
C SER A 362 -11.67 0.69 -24.87
N GLY A 363 -11.06 1.58 -24.09
CA GLY A 363 -11.76 2.68 -23.39
C GLY A 363 -12.48 2.31 -22.10
N ARG A 364 -12.83 1.03 -21.86
CA ARG A 364 -13.54 0.58 -20.64
C ARG A 364 -12.65 0.53 -19.39
N PHE A 365 -11.37 0.18 -19.53
CA PHE A 365 -10.44 -0.02 -18.41
C PHE A 365 -9.19 0.89 -18.53
N PRO A 366 -8.48 1.18 -17.42
CA PRO A 366 -7.31 2.07 -17.43
C PRO A 366 -6.23 1.64 -18.42
N SER A 367 -5.74 2.60 -19.22
CA SER A 367 -4.70 2.41 -20.23
C SER A 367 -3.27 2.62 -19.70
N LYS A 368 -3.13 2.86 -18.39
CA LYS A 368 -1.89 3.08 -17.63
C LYS A 368 -1.97 2.43 -16.25
N GLY A 369 -0.84 2.40 -15.54
CA GLY A 369 -0.68 1.74 -14.25
C GLY A 369 -0.15 0.32 -14.40
N ILE A 370 0.33 -0.24 -13.29
CA ILE A 370 0.73 -1.65 -13.17
C ILE A 370 -0.24 -2.33 -12.23
N TYR A 371 -0.85 -3.41 -12.71
CA TYR A 371 -1.78 -4.24 -11.98
C TYR A 371 -1.16 -5.63 -11.85
N TYR A 372 -0.94 -6.06 -10.60
CA TYR A 372 -0.31 -7.35 -10.31
C TYR A 372 -1.37 -8.45 -10.25
N ASP A 373 -2.10 -8.50 -9.15
CA ASP A 373 -3.14 -9.49 -8.89
C ASP A 373 -4.55 -8.94 -9.17
N MET A 374 -5.49 -9.87 -9.39
CA MET A 374 -6.89 -9.59 -9.68
C MET A 374 -7.76 -10.76 -9.20
N THR A 375 -8.99 -10.48 -8.79
CA THR A 375 -10.01 -11.50 -8.51
C THR A 375 -11.40 -11.01 -8.91
N ILE A 376 -12.38 -11.92 -8.96
CA ILE A 376 -13.78 -11.63 -9.32
C ILE A 376 -14.74 -12.17 -8.25
N SER A 377 -15.80 -11.41 -7.95
CA SER A 377 -16.87 -11.80 -7.03
C SER A 377 -18.06 -10.85 -7.17
N ASP A 378 -19.25 -11.33 -6.80
CA ASP A 378 -20.48 -10.53 -6.71
C ASP A 378 -20.55 -9.85 -5.32
N ILE A 379 -20.27 -8.54 -5.27
CA ILE A 379 -20.09 -7.79 -4.00
C ILE A 379 -21.36 -7.08 -3.51
N ASP A 380 -22.34 -6.90 -4.40
CA ASP A 380 -23.62 -6.26 -4.10
C ASP A 380 -24.84 -7.21 -4.20
N ARG A 381 -24.58 -8.48 -4.53
CA ARG A 381 -25.54 -9.57 -4.73
C ARG A 381 -26.51 -9.32 -5.88
N ASP A 382 -26.07 -8.65 -6.94
CA ASP A 382 -26.87 -8.43 -8.15
C ASP A 382 -26.83 -9.59 -9.17
N ASN A 383 -26.06 -10.64 -8.89
CA ASN A 383 -25.81 -11.82 -9.74
C ASN A 383 -24.97 -11.51 -11.00
N ARG A 384 -24.14 -10.47 -10.97
CA ARG A 384 -23.03 -10.24 -11.92
C ARG A 384 -21.70 -10.30 -11.16
N SER A 385 -20.61 -10.59 -11.87
CA SER A 385 -19.27 -10.60 -11.29
C SER A 385 -18.66 -9.20 -11.33
N ASP A 386 -18.25 -8.67 -10.18
CA ASP A 386 -17.43 -7.46 -10.10
C ASP A 386 -15.93 -7.82 -10.18
N LEU A 387 -15.11 -6.85 -10.58
CA LEU A 387 -13.68 -7.01 -10.78
C LEU A 387 -12.87 -6.25 -9.73
N PHE A 388 -12.06 -6.97 -8.98
CA PHE A 388 -11.09 -6.44 -8.01
C PHE A 388 -9.67 -6.57 -8.55
N THR A 389 -8.85 -5.53 -8.39
CA THR A 389 -7.43 -5.57 -8.84
C THR A 389 -6.49 -4.85 -7.87
N ALA A 390 -5.28 -5.36 -7.71
CA ALA A 390 -4.21 -4.75 -6.92
C ALA A 390 -3.31 -3.87 -7.81
N ASN A 391 -3.40 -2.54 -7.64
CA ASN A 391 -2.58 -1.58 -8.37
C ASN A 391 -1.33 -1.15 -7.58
N TYR A 392 -0.20 -1.06 -8.30
CA TYR A 392 1.08 -0.63 -7.76
C TYR A 392 1.21 0.91 -7.72
N GLY A 393 0.51 1.54 -6.78
CA GLY A 393 0.61 2.96 -6.46
C GLY A 393 -0.74 3.59 -6.11
N GLU A 394 -1.81 3.11 -6.73
CA GLU A 394 -3.16 3.60 -6.53
C GLU A 394 -4.07 2.69 -5.68
N GLY A 395 -3.54 1.61 -5.07
CA GLY A 395 -4.29 0.74 -4.16
C GLY A 395 -5.14 -0.35 -4.82
N ILE A 396 -6.08 -0.94 -4.06
CA ILE A 396 -7.08 -1.85 -4.64
C ILE A 396 -8.12 -1.04 -5.44
N LYS A 397 -8.45 -1.49 -6.65
CA LYS A 397 -9.49 -0.93 -7.52
C LYS A 397 -10.63 -1.93 -7.73
N LEU A 398 -11.85 -1.41 -7.79
CA LEU A 398 -13.08 -2.15 -8.06
C LEU A 398 -13.80 -1.56 -9.27
N TRP A 399 -14.26 -2.42 -10.19
CA TRP A 399 -15.25 -2.08 -11.23
C TRP A 399 -16.45 -2.98 -11.08
N SER A 400 -17.64 -2.38 -11.07
CA SER A 400 -18.89 -3.14 -10.95
C SER A 400 -19.39 -3.67 -12.29
N GLY A 401 -20.19 -4.75 -12.23
CA GLY A 401 -20.82 -5.39 -13.39
C GLY A 401 -21.73 -4.47 -14.23
N GLN A 402 -22.14 -4.91 -15.44
CA GLN A 402 -22.82 -4.03 -16.41
C GLN A 402 -24.23 -3.59 -15.94
N GLY A 403 -24.30 -2.41 -15.33
CA GLY A 403 -25.54 -1.88 -14.75
C GLY A 403 -25.70 -2.10 -13.25
N GLY A 404 -24.63 -2.48 -12.54
CA GLY A 404 -24.52 -2.42 -11.09
C GLY A 404 -24.25 -1.00 -10.62
N ALA A 405 -25.30 -0.16 -10.57
CA ALA A 405 -25.24 1.15 -9.93
C ALA A 405 -25.70 0.99 -8.47
N PRO A 406 -24.82 1.13 -7.45
CA PRO A 406 -25.14 0.77 -6.08
C PRO A 406 -26.34 1.57 -5.56
N ALA A 407 -27.35 0.84 -5.08
CA ALA A 407 -28.61 1.43 -4.65
C ALA A 407 -28.38 2.38 -3.46
N ALA A 408 -28.56 3.69 -3.70
CA ALA A 408 -28.28 4.73 -2.72
C ALA A 408 -29.13 4.57 -1.44
N GLY A 409 -28.58 3.88 -0.44
CA GLY A 409 -29.25 3.56 0.80
C GLY A 409 -29.70 4.80 1.57
N PRO A 410 -30.74 4.71 2.44
CA PRO A 410 -31.38 5.86 3.08
C PRO A 410 -30.57 6.47 4.24
N GLY A 411 -29.33 6.87 3.96
CA GLY A 411 -28.48 7.75 4.78
C GLY A 411 -28.12 9.06 4.05
N THR A 412 -28.88 9.42 3.01
CA THR A 412 -28.57 10.47 2.02
C THR A 412 -28.72 11.91 2.55
N GLY A 413 -27.86 12.28 3.50
CA GLY A 413 -27.52 13.68 3.75
C GLY A 413 -26.88 14.27 2.49
N THR A 414 -27.64 15.03 1.70
CA THR A 414 -27.25 15.40 0.33
C THR A 414 -26.09 16.39 0.28
N ILE A 415 -24.85 15.89 0.29
CA ILE A 415 -23.72 16.61 -0.28
C ILE A 415 -23.96 16.67 -1.79
N ARG A 416 -24.43 17.81 -2.29
CA ARG A 416 -24.48 18.08 -3.73
C ARG A 416 -23.04 18.24 -4.24
N VAL A 417 -22.40 17.12 -4.58
CA VAL A 417 -21.27 17.12 -5.51
C VAL A 417 -21.81 17.64 -6.83
N LYS A 418 -21.59 18.94 -7.07
CA LYS A 418 -21.87 19.58 -8.34
C LYS A 418 -20.98 18.90 -9.37
N GLN A 419 -21.51 18.50 -10.54
CA GLN A 419 -20.69 17.94 -11.61
C GLN A 419 -19.56 18.92 -11.95
N ILE A 420 -18.34 18.54 -11.59
CA ILE A 420 -17.11 19.17 -12.08
C ILE A 420 -16.81 18.49 -13.41
N PRO A 421 -16.72 19.22 -14.54
CA PRO A 421 -16.33 18.63 -15.81
C PRO A 421 -14.97 17.92 -15.69
N ALA A 422 -14.80 16.77 -16.35
CA ALA A 422 -13.59 15.94 -16.22
C ALA A 422 -12.28 16.63 -16.65
N THR A 423 -12.36 17.81 -17.29
CA THR A 423 -11.22 18.70 -17.59
C THR A 423 -10.78 19.61 -16.44
N GLU A 424 -11.64 19.88 -15.45
CA GLU A 424 -11.29 20.70 -14.27
C GLU A 424 -10.85 19.85 -13.07
N ALA A 425 -11.28 18.58 -12.99
CA ALA A 425 -10.82 17.64 -11.97
C ALA A 425 -9.30 17.35 -12.03
N LEU A 426 -8.66 17.52 -13.20
CA LEU A 426 -7.20 17.49 -13.35
C LEU A 426 -6.49 18.71 -12.73
N MET A 427 -7.22 19.73 -12.28
CA MET A 427 -6.74 20.80 -11.41
C MET A 427 -7.35 20.69 -9.99
N GLY A 428 -7.82 19.50 -9.61
CA GLY A 428 -8.35 19.15 -8.30
C GLY A 428 -7.30 18.68 -7.28
N VAL A 429 -6.00 18.85 -7.56
CA VAL A 429 -4.98 18.78 -6.51
C VAL A 429 -5.25 19.87 -5.47
N GLN A 430 -4.85 19.68 -4.20
CA GLN A 430 -4.30 20.83 -3.46
C GLN A 430 -3.11 21.35 -4.28
N SER A 431 -3.36 22.33 -5.15
CA SER A 431 -2.47 22.80 -6.24
C SER A 431 -1.00 22.62 -5.86
N VAL A 432 -0.35 21.56 -6.38
CA VAL A 432 0.87 20.95 -5.80
C VAL A 432 1.80 22.06 -5.32
N GLN A 433 1.84 22.33 -4.00
CA GLN A 433 2.14 23.70 -3.58
C GLN A 433 3.62 24.03 -3.79
N GLU A 434 3.88 24.62 -4.95
CA GLU A 434 5.19 25.07 -5.38
C GLU A 434 5.77 26.01 -4.35
N ASN A 435 6.99 25.69 -3.96
CA ASN A 435 7.67 26.31 -2.85
C ASN A 435 9.12 26.63 -3.24
N ASP A 436 9.98 26.91 -2.25
CA ASP A 436 11.39 27.20 -2.54
C ASP A 436 12.17 25.96 -3.03
N VAL A 437 11.59 24.74 -2.97
CA VAL A 437 12.26 23.45 -3.19
C VAL A 437 12.00 22.86 -4.58
N PHE A 438 10.79 22.93 -5.12
CA PHE A 438 10.43 22.27 -6.40
C PHE A 438 9.33 23.01 -7.19
N THR A 439 9.20 22.70 -8.48
CA THR A 439 8.13 23.14 -9.40
C THR A 439 7.59 21.95 -10.19
N THR A 440 6.35 21.99 -10.67
CA THR A 440 5.80 20.92 -11.51
C THR A 440 6.02 21.21 -13.00
N VAL A 441 6.82 20.36 -13.66
CA VAL A 441 7.06 20.39 -15.12
C VAL A 441 6.45 19.12 -15.73
N ASP A 442 5.63 19.28 -16.76
CA ASP A 442 4.91 18.18 -17.45
C ASP A 442 4.15 17.23 -16.51
N GLY A 443 3.63 17.77 -15.39
CA GLY A 443 2.92 17.01 -14.35
C GLY A 443 3.81 16.36 -13.29
N LEU A 444 5.13 16.38 -13.44
CA LEU A 444 6.09 15.79 -12.51
C LEU A 444 6.76 16.86 -11.62
N PRO A 445 6.91 16.65 -10.30
CA PRO A 445 7.65 17.57 -9.43
C PRO A 445 9.15 17.50 -9.70
N GLN A 446 9.73 18.63 -10.12
CA GLN A 446 11.14 18.82 -10.44
C GLN A 446 11.82 19.73 -9.43
N TYR A 447 12.98 19.32 -8.90
CA TYR A 447 13.76 20.09 -7.95
C TYR A 447 14.24 21.44 -8.51
N LYS A 448 14.15 22.50 -7.70
CA LYS A 448 14.68 23.85 -7.97
C LYS A 448 16.11 23.94 -7.41
N ILE A 449 17.09 23.89 -8.31
CA ILE A 449 18.52 24.02 -8.00
C ILE A 449 18.77 25.32 -7.21
N GLY A 450 19.68 25.30 -6.24
CA GLY A 450 20.03 26.48 -5.44
C GLY A 450 21.50 26.58 -5.04
N PRO A 451 21.91 27.70 -4.41
CA PRO A 451 23.29 27.92 -3.99
C PRO A 451 23.79 26.85 -3.02
N GLY A 452 24.96 26.30 -3.30
CA GLY A 452 25.61 25.24 -2.51
C GLY A 452 25.35 23.81 -3.01
N ASP A 453 24.38 23.58 -3.89
CA ASP A 453 24.16 22.25 -4.49
C ASP A 453 25.35 21.82 -5.34
N VAL A 454 25.60 20.51 -5.41
CA VAL A 454 26.63 19.94 -6.30
C VAL A 454 25.96 19.22 -7.44
N LEU A 455 26.25 19.66 -8.67
CA LEU A 455 25.79 19.08 -9.92
C LEU A 455 26.88 18.16 -10.50
N GLU A 456 26.52 17.00 -11.03
CA GLU A 456 27.37 16.19 -11.91
C GLU A 456 26.93 16.47 -13.35
N LEU A 457 27.83 17.05 -14.15
CA LEU A 457 27.61 17.31 -15.58
C LEU A 457 28.43 16.30 -16.39
N THR A 458 27.77 15.54 -17.26
CA THR A 458 28.44 14.59 -18.16
C THR A 458 28.38 15.09 -19.60
N THR A 459 29.54 15.34 -20.23
CA THR A 459 29.62 15.65 -21.67
C THR A 459 30.02 14.43 -22.48
N TRP A 460 29.27 14.13 -23.53
CA TRP A 460 29.43 12.91 -24.33
C TRP A 460 30.13 13.16 -25.67
N ARG A 461 31.19 12.39 -25.94
CA ARG A 461 31.92 12.32 -27.22
C ARG A 461 31.94 10.87 -27.71
N GLY A 462 31.02 10.53 -28.61
CA GLY A 462 30.81 9.15 -29.03
C GLY A 462 30.30 8.31 -27.86
N THR A 463 31.03 7.25 -27.49
CA THR A 463 30.76 6.40 -26.32
C THR A 463 31.47 6.86 -25.04
N GLN A 464 32.37 7.85 -25.12
CA GLN A 464 33.09 8.37 -23.96
C GLN A 464 32.32 9.54 -23.33
N GLY A 465 32.03 9.45 -22.03
CA GLY A 465 31.46 10.54 -21.23
C GLY A 465 32.51 11.10 -20.28
N ASN A 466 32.77 12.41 -20.34
CA ASN A 466 33.58 13.12 -19.35
C ASN A 466 32.66 13.69 -18.27
N ARG A 467 32.97 13.46 -16.99
CA ARG A 467 32.14 13.88 -15.85
C ARG A 467 32.84 14.93 -15.01
N GLU A 468 32.13 16.00 -14.68
CA GLU A 468 32.65 17.10 -13.85
C GLU A 468 31.65 17.40 -12.72
N GLU A 469 32.15 17.45 -11.47
CA GLU A 469 31.38 17.89 -10.30
C GLU A 469 31.52 19.40 -10.13
N ILE A 470 30.40 20.12 -10.12
CA ILE A 470 30.36 21.59 -10.06
C ILE A 470 29.41 22.04 -8.96
N THR A 471 29.93 22.83 -8.01
CA THR A 471 29.13 23.42 -6.95
C THR A 471 28.49 24.73 -7.44
N VAL A 472 27.18 24.87 -7.24
CA VAL A 472 26.46 26.13 -7.48
C VAL A 472 26.96 27.17 -6.48
N ARG A 473 27.49 28.27 -6.98
CA ARG A 473 28.10 29.35 -6.17
C ARG A 473 27.04 30.11 -5.38
N SER A 474 27.47 30.91 -4.40
CA SER A 474 26.61 31.74 -3.55
C SER A 474 25.80 32.80 -4.32
N ASP A 475 26.23 33.19 -5.52
CA ASP A 475 25.50 34.08 -6.44
C ASP A 475 24.50 33.34 -7.34
N GLY A 476 24.29 32.03 -7.12
CA GLY A 476 23.36 31.20 -7.88
C GLY A 476 23.86 30.77 -9.26
N LYS A 477 25.16 30.91 -9.52
CA LYS A 477 25.79 30.62 -10.82
C LYS A 477 26.70 29.39 -10.81
N ILE A 478 27.01 28.89 -12.00
CA ILE A 478 28.10 27.93 -12.29
C ILE A 478 28.95 28.42 -13.47
N SER A 479 30.15 27.86 -13.61
CA SER A 479 30.93 27.93 -14.86
C SER A 479 31.22 26.49 -15.31
N PHE A 480 31.08 26.20 -16.60
CA PHE A 480 31.28 24.85 -17.16
C PHE A 480 31.81 24.91 -18.61
N ALA A 481 32.84 24.11 -18.89
CA ALA A 481 33.52 24.03 -20.19
C ALA A 481 33.94 25.41 -20.76
N PHE A 482 33.12 26.00 -21.63
CA PHE A 482 33.36 27.31 -22.26
C PHE A 482 32.40 28.41 -21.79
N ILE A 483 31.49 28.09 -20.88
CA ILE A 483 30.52 29.04 -20.32
C ILE A 483 30.98 29.45 -18.93
N GLU A 484 31.18 30.76 -18.74
CA GLU A 484 31.37 31.36 -17.42
C GLU A 484 30.05 31.96 -16.93
N ASP A 485 29.85 31.95 -15.60
CA ASP A 485 28.82 32.77 -14.94
C ASP A 485 27.35 32.49 -15.37
N LEU A 486 27.05 31.25 -15.74
CA LEU A 486 25.69 30.80 -16.06
C LEU A 486 24.83 30.79 -14.78
N TYR A 487 23.73 31.53 -14.76
CA TYR A 487 22.79 31.54 -13.64
C TYR A 487 21.88 30.30 -13.68
N VAL A 488 21.82 29.55 -12.58
CA VAL A 488 21.10 28.27 -12.48
C VAL A 488 20.19 28.14 -11.26
N SER A 489 20.30 29.04 -10.28
CA SER A 489 19.44 29.06 -9.10
C SER A 489 17.98 29.27 -9.50
N GLY A 490 17.09 28.38 -9.06
CA GLY A 490 15.67 28.35 -9.40
C GLY A 490 15.34 27.56 -10.67
N LEU A 491 16.34 27.12 -11.46
CA LEU A 491 16.10 26.22 -12.60
C LEU A 491 15.85 24.79 -12.14
N THR A 492 15.12 24.04 -12.97
CA THR A 492 15.00 22.58 -12.89
C THR A 492 16.08 21.91 -13.74
N ILE A 493 16.29 20.61 -13.53
CA ILE A 493 17.26 19.83 -14.30
C ILE A 493 16.96 19.84 -15.82
N PRO A 494 15.71 19.65 -16.31
CA PRO A 494 15.39 19.77 -17.73
C PRO A 494 15.69 21.17 -18.31
N HIS A 495 15.32 22.25 -17.59
CA HIS A 495 15.61 23.62 -18.04
C HIS A 495 17.11 23.93 -18.05
N LEU A 496 17.88 23.35 -17.12
CA LEU A 496 19.34 23.51 -17.11
C LEU A 496 20.02 22.74 -18.26
N ASP A 497 19.57 21.52 -18.56
CA ASP A 497 20.08 20.78 -19.73
C ASP A 497 19.77 21.51 -21.04
N GLU A 498 18.55 22.03 -21.23
CA GLU A 498 18.21 22.83 -22.41
C GLU A 498 19.10 24.08 -22.51
N LEU A 499 19.26 24.83 -21.40
CA LEU A 499 20.08 26.03 -21.34
C LEU A 499 21.56 25.73 -21.65
N LEU A 500 22.14 24.70 -21.03
CA LEU A 500 23.52 24.27 -21.30
C LEU A 500 23.70 23.81 -22.76
N ARG A 501 22.75 23.05 -23.32
CA ARG A 501 22.78 22.61 -24.73
C ARG A 501 22.56 23.77 -25.70
N LYS A 502 21.83 24.81 -25.31
CA LYS A 502 21.64 26.04 -26.10
C LYS A 502 22.93 26.84 -26.18
N GLU A 503 23.52 27.16 -25.03
CA GLU A 503 24.72 28.00 -24.97
C GLU A 503 25.96 27.25 -25.50
N LEU A 504 26.13 25.95 -25.22
CA LEU A 504 27.26 25.18 -25.76
C LEU A 504 27.18 24.91 -27.28
N LYS A 505 26.06 25.16 -27.97
CA LYS A 505 26.01 25.08 -29.46
C LYS A 505 26.92 26.10 -30.14
N ALA A 506 27.28 27.20 -29.46
CA ALA A 506 28.24 28.19 -29.99
C ALA A 506 29.68 27.63 -30.06
N PHE A 507 30.01 26.64 -29.24
CA PHE A 507 31.37 26.11 -29.07
C PHE A 507 31.52 24.64 -29.49
N ILE A 508 30.43 23.87 -29.45
CA ILE A 508 30.40 22.43 -29.69
C ILE A 508 29.30 22.11 -30.71
N LYS A 509 29.64 21.39 -31.78
CA LYS A 509 28.67 20.93 -32.77
C LYS A 509 27.84 19.77 -32.19
N ASN A 510 26.53 19.99 -32.03
CA ASN A 510 25.57 19.04 -31.44
C ASN A 510 25.98 18.57 -30.02
N PRO A 511 26.00 19.46 -29.01
CA PRO A 511 26.39 19.09 -27.65
C PRO A 511 25.40 18.07 -27.07
N ARG A 512 25.95 16.99 -26.50
CA ARG A 512 25.22 16.01 -25.70
C ARG A 512 25.70 16.11 -24.26
N ILE A 513 24.77 16.45 -23.38
CA ILE A 513 25.01 16.74 -21.96
C ILE A 513 24.01 15.92 -21.16
N ASP A 514 24.41 15.47 -19.99
CA ASP A 514 23.54 14.90 -18.97
C ASP A 514 23.81 15.63 -17.64
N VAL A 515 22.79 15.81 -16.80
CA VAL A 515 22.76 16.77 -15.69
C VAL A 515 22.07 16.13 -14.49
N VAL A 516 22.80 15.94 -13.38
CA VAL A 516 22.25 15.30 -12.17
C VAL A 516 22.61 16.12 -10.92
N VAL A 517 21.68 16.29 -9.98
CA VAL A 517 22.02 16.83 -8.65
C VAL A 517 22.67 15.73 -7.82
N LYS A 518 23.99 15.81 -7.64
CA LYS A 518 24.78 14.83 -6.87
C LYS A 518 24.66 15.06 -5.37
N ARG A 519 24.52 16.31 -4.91
CA ARG A 519 24.28 16.67 -3.50
C ARG A 519 23.31 17.84 -3.40
N HIS A 520 22.22 17.63 -2.67
CA HIS A 520 21.21 18.62 -2.36
C HIS A 520 21.61 19.29 -1.03
N ASN A 521 22.19 20.49 -1.10
CA ASN A 521 22.69 21.24 0.05
C ASN A 521 21.93 22.56 0.26
N SER A 522 21.24 23.08 -0.78
CA SER A 522 20.63 24.40 -0.78
C SER A 522 19.24 24.46 -0.12
N LYS A 523 18.55 23.32 -0.03
CA LYS A 523 17.22 23.17 0.57
C LYS A 523 17.28 22.21 1.74
N LEU A 524 17.17 22.73 2.96
CA LEU A 524 17.24 21.94 4.19
C LEU A 524 15.96 22.12 5.03
N VAL A 525 15.56 21.05 5.71
CA VAL A 525 14.57 21.05 6.80
C VAL A 525 15.26 20.67 8.11
N THR A 526 14.81 21.22 9.24
CA THR A 526 15.32 20.86 10.57
C THR A 526 14.29 20.04 11.33
N LEU A 527 14.67 18.86 11.82
CA LEU A 527 13.80 17.98 12.58
C LEU A 527 14.29 17.88 14.04
N SER A 528 13.35 17.86 14.99
CA SER A 528 13.66 17.93 16.42
C SER A 528 12.66 17.16 17.28
N GLY A 529 13.11 16.71 18.46
CA GLY A 529 12.28 16.01 19.45
C GLY A 529 12.35 14.48 19.35
N SER A 530 11.23 13.80 19.55
CA SER A 530 11.09 12.33 19.65
C SER A 530 11.21 11.63 18.29
N ILE A 531 12.42 11.60 17.75
CA ILE A 531 12.80 11.00 16.46
C ILE A 531 13.95 10.01 16.72
N GLN A 532 13.89 8.82 16.13
CA GLN A 532 14.77 7.71 16.46
C GLN A 532 16.14 7.84 15.78
N SER A 533 17.22 7.93 16.57
CA SER A 533 18.58 7.71 16.08
C SER A 533 18.90 6.21 16.01
N VAL A 534 18.96 5.68 14.80
CA VAL A 534 19.43 4.32 14.50
C VAL A 534 20.97 4.31 14.48
N PRO A 535 21.64 3.40 15.21
CA PRO A 535 23.10 3.26 15.14
C PRO A 535 23.62 3.07 13.71
N TYR A 536 24.80 3.61 13.43
CA TYR A 536 25.51 3.56 12.13
C TYR A 536 24.85 4.31 10.96
N THR A 537 23.61 4.79 11.09
CA THR A 537 22.91 5.61 10.08
C THR A 537 22.70 7.04 10.58
N ARG A 538 22.83 8.06 9.73
CA ARG A 538 22.65 9.48 10.11
C ARG A 538 21.17 9.83 10.27
N THR A 539 20.60 9.41 11.41
CA THR A 539 19.17 9.47 11.75
C THR A 539 18.92 10.10 13.13
N GLY A 540 17.67 10.48 13.41
CA GLY A 540 17.23 11.21 14.60
C GLY A 540 17.17 12.73 14.40
N PRO A 541 17.14 13.53 15.48
CA PRO A 541 17.10 15.00 15.41
C PRO A 541 18.30 15.58 14.65
N GLY A 542 18.05 16.48 13.70
CA GLY A 542 19.09 17.00 12.82
C GLY A 542 18.57 17.82 11.64
N GLN A 543 19.48 18.18 10.72
CA GLN A 543 19.15 18.83 9.45
C GLN A 543 19.23 17.82 8.31
N TYR A 544 18.19 17.82 7.48
CA TYR A 544 18.01 16.90 6.36
C TYR A 544 17.81 17.68 5.07
N ALA A 545 18.29 17.13 3.95
CA ALA A 545 18.14 17.72 2.64
C ALA A 545 16.78 17.38 2.03
N LEU A 546 16.16 18.37 1.38
CA LEU A 546 14.96 18.18 0.57
C LEU A 546 15.40 17.97 -0.89
N THR A 547 14.94 16.88 -1.51
CA THR A 547 15.36 16.44 -2.86
C THR A 547 14.31 16.73 -3.94
N GLY A 548 13.13 17.23 -3.56
CA GLY A 548 12.02 17.51 -4.47
C GLY A 548 10.74 17.84 -3.71
N LYS A 549 9.59 17.34 -4.18
CA LYS A 549 8.35 17.31 -3.39
C LYS A 549 8.48 16.24 -2.31
N THR A 550 8.68 16.65 -1.06
CA THR A 550 8.83 15.74 0.09
C THR A 550 7.80 16.07 1.17
N THR A 551 7.14 15.06 1.75
CA THR A 551 6.11 15.25 2.79
C THR A 551 6.66 15.16 4.22
N LEU A 552 5.84 15.53 5.22
CA LEU A 552 6.18 15.42 6.64
C LEU A 552 6.42 13.96 7.03
N LEU A 553 5.54 13.04 6.61
CA LEU A 553 5.67 11.61 6.90
C LEU A 553 6.92 11.02 6.23
N GLU A 554 7.12 11.29 4.94
CA GLU A 554 8.29 10.84 4.17
C GLU A 554 9.61 11.29 4.83
N MET A 555 9.71 12.56 5.21
CA MET A 555 10.89 13.12 5.85
C MET A 555 11.14 12.52 7.25
N LEU A 556 10.09 12.25 8.03
CA LEU A 556 10.25 11.58 9.33
C LEU A 556 10.72 10.13 9.18
N ASN A 557 10.30 9.43 8.14
CA ASN A 557 10.80 8.09 7.81
C ASN A 557 12.27 8.14 7.38
N ILE A 558 12.67 9.08 6.51
CA ILE A 558 14.08 9.33 6.14
C ILE A 558 14.95 9.62 7.37
N ALA A 559 14.38 10.28 8.39
CA ALA A 559 15.05 10.59 9.64
C ALA A 559 15.10 9.43 10.66
N GLY A 560 14.68 8.22 10.30
CA GLY A 560 14.70 7.03 11.17
C GLY A 560 13.39 6.74 11.91
N GLY A 561 12.33 7.51 11.66
CA GLY A 561 11.00 7.34 12.26
C GLY A 561 10.85 8.01 13.63
N PRO A 562 9.62 8.09 14.14
CA PRO A 562 9.34 8.56 15.50
C PRO A 562 9.75 7.53 16.56
N THR A 563 10.16 7.98 17.75
CA THR A 563 10.40 7.06 18.88
C THR A 563 9.10 6.54 19.50
N ASN A 564 9.18 5.43 20.25
CA ASN A 564 8.02 4.84 20.96
C ASN A 564 7.32 5.80 21.94
N ASP A 565 7.99 6.87 22.37
CA ASP A 565 7.42 7.92 23.24
C ASP A 565 6.93 9.15 22.46
N ALA A 566 6.90 9.16 21.13
CA ALA A 566 6.47 10.29 20.32
C ALA A 566 4.96 10.54 20.37
N ASN A 567 4.55 11.80 20.52
CA ASN A 567 3.16 12.24 20.38
C ASN A 567 2.91 12.77 18.96
N LEU A 568 2.45 11.85 18.10
CA LEU A 568 2.18 12.11 16.69
C LEU A 568 0.93 12.97 16.47
N ASN A 569 0.02 13.03 17.44
CA ASN A 569 -1.21 13.82 17.36
C ASN A 569 -0.97 15.35 17.42
N ARG A 570 0.26 15.78 17.76
CA ARG A 570 0.60 17.19 17.97
C ARG A 570 1.98 17.58 17.43
N VAL A 571 2.41 16.99 16.32
CA VAL A 571 3.64 17.39 15.62
C VAL A 571 3.52 18.88 15.24
N ARG A 572 4.56 19.68 15.51
CA ARG A 572 4.54 21.11 15.20
C ARG A 572 5.46 21.41 14.02
N ILE A 573 4.98 22.14 13.02
CA ILE A 573 5.81 22.70 11.95
C ILE A 573 5.86 24.21 12.13
N ARG A 574 7.05 24.81 12.17
CA ARG A 574 7.25 26.26 12.07
C ARG A 574 7.94 26.58 10.75
N ARG A 575 7.29 27.37 9.90
CA ARG A 575 7.83 27.82 8.61
C ARG A 575 8.76 29.02 8.77
N LYS A 576 9.57 29.24 7.73
CA LYS A 576 10.49 30.38 7.53
C LYS A 576 9.83 31.76 7.69
N ASP A 577 8.54 31.88 7.35
CA ASP A 577 7.73 33.10 7.50
C ASP A 577 7.16 33.33 8.92
N GLY A 578 7.42 32.42 9.86
CA GLY A 578 6.94 32.49 11.24
C GLY A 578 5.60 31.80 11.50
N ARG A 579 4.86 31.37 10.45
CA ARG A 579 3.63 30.59 10.65
C ARG A 579 3.95 29.26 11.34
N SER A 580 3.11 28.88 12.29
CA SER A 580 3.24 27.64 13.05
C SER A 580 1.96 26.82 12.95
N PHE A 581 2.09 25.56 12.62
CA PHE A 581 1.01 24.60 12.42
C PHE A 581 1.14 23.46 13.43
N VAL A 582 0.01 22.90 13.85
CA VAL A 582 -0.04 21.66 14.64
C VAL A 582 -0.73 20.62 13.80
N ILE A 583 -0.06 19.49 13.60
CA ILE A 583 -0.43 18.41 12.69
C ILE A 583 -0.70 17.14 13.48
N ASP A 584 -1.82 16.51 13.17
CA ASP A 584 -2.19 15.21 13.70
C ASP A 584 -1.66 14.11 12.76
N LEU A 585 -0.35 13.85 12.85
CA LEU A 585 0.34 12.85 12.03
C LEU A 585 -0.12 11.42 12.39
N PHE A 586 -0.71 11.22 13.57
CA PHE A 586 -1.41 9.98 13.91
C PHE A 586 -2.58 9.73 12.93
N LYS A 587 -3.31 10.77 12.50
CA LYS A 587 -4.35 10.62 11.47
C LYS A 587 -3.81 10.31 10.08
N VAL A 588 -2.65 10.85 9.70
CA VAL A 588 -1.99 10.46 8.45
C VAL A 588 -1.70 8.95 8.47
N ILE A 589 -1.07 8.48 9.56
CA ILE A 589 -0.55 7.11 9.66
C ILE A 589 -1.66 6.07 9.92
N ILE A 590 -2.70 6.42 10.68
CA ILE A 590 -3.72 5.48 11.16
C ILE A 590 -5.11 5.69 10.52
N GLN A 591 -5.43 6.91 10.06
CA GLN A 591 -6.73 7.25 9.46
C GLN A 591 -6.64 7.58 7.96
N GLY A 592 -5.44 7.50 7.36
CA GLY A 592 -5.21 7.82 5.94
C GLY A 592 -5.45 9.29 5.59
N ASP A 593 -5.51 10.20 6.58
CA ASP A 593 -5.87 11.61 6.36
C ASP A 593 -4.71 12.40 5.72
N ALA A 594 -4.57 12.26 4.41
CA ALA A 594 -3.59 12.96 3.60
C ALA A 594 -3.73 14.50 3.64
N SER A 595 -4.83 15.05 4.17
CA SER A 595 -4.94 16.51 4.40
C SER A 595 -3.98 17.01 5.48
N GLN A 596 -3.51 16.10 6.34
CA GLN A 596 -2.56 16.40 7.42
C GLN A 596 -1.09 16.20 6.99
N ASP A 597 -0.79 15.49 5.90
CA ASP A 597 0.59 15.25 5.45
C ASP A 597 1.14 16.42 4.60
N ILE A 598 1.58 17.47 5.28
CA ILE A 598 2.03 18.71 4.65
C ILE A 598 3.36 18.51 3.89
N VAL A 599 3.40 18.98 2.64
CA VAL A 599 4.62 19.13 1.84
C VAL A 599 5.55 20.18 2.49
N LEU A 600 6.79 19.77 2.78
CA LEU A 600 7.78 20.57 3.51
C LEU A 600 8.47 21.62 2.62
N ASP A 601 8.86 22.73 3.24
CA ASP A 601 9.50 23.88 2.58
C ASP A 601 10.93 24.13 3.07
N ALA A 602 11.71 24.90 2.31
CA ALA A 602 13.11 25.18 2.63
C ALA A 602 13.23 26.08 3.88
N GLY A 603 13.80 25.55 4.94
CA GLY A 603 13.92 26.21 6.24
C GLY A 603 12.79 25.91 7.23
N ASP A 604 11.89 24.97 6.92
CA ASP A 604 10.89 24.48 7.88
C ASP A 604 11.57 23.80 9.08
N ILE A 605 10.95 23.96 10.26
CA ILE A 605 11.39 23.34 11.52
C ILE A 605 10.25 22.47 12.05
N VAL A 606 10.47 21.16 12.05
CA VAL A 606 9.56 20.15 12.59
C VAL A 606 9.96 19.83 14.03
N MET A 607 8.99 19.82 14.94
CA MET A 607 9.13 19.39 16.32
C MET A 607 8.12 18.27 16.60
N VAL A 608 8.63 17.05 16.83
CA VAL A 608 7.86 15.91 17.32
C VAL A 608 7.93 15.91 18.85
N PRO A 609 6.88 16.31 19.59
CA PRO A 609 6.90 16.26 21.05
C PRO A 609 6.85 14.81 21.56
N SER A 610 7.28 14.57 22.79
CA SER A 610 7.06 13.30 23.47
C SER A 610 5.69 13.27 24.17
N VAL A 611 5.13 12.07 24.36
CA VAL A 611 4.01 11.81 25.26
C VAL A 611 4.36 12.26 26.68
N ALA A 612 5.62 12.09 27.11
CA ALA A 612 6.13 12.59 28.38
C ALA A 612 6.15 14.12 28.51
N THR A 613 6.06 14.88 27.41
CA THR A 613 5.92 16.35 27.37
C THR A 613 4.51 16.81 26.94
N ALA A 614 3.55 15.88 26.85
CA ALA A 614 2.14 16.15 26.56
C ALA A 614 1.18 15.93 27.74
N GLU A 615 1.67 15.23 28.79
CA GLU A 615 1.14 15.10 30.15
C GLU A 615 -0.28 14.56 30.37
N ASN A 616 -0.32 13.30 30.84
CA ASN A 616 -1.07 12.91 32.03
C ASN A 616 -0.36 11.69 32.65
N ARG A 617 0.31 11.86 33.80
CA ARG A 617 1.16 10.83 34.43
C ARG A 617 1.03 10.74 35.94
N VAL A 618 1.27 9.56 36.50
CA VAL A 618 1.41 9.29 37.94
C VAL A 618 2.61 8.39 38.19
N TYR A 619 3.19 8.46 39.39
CA TYR A 619 4.33 7.64 39.80
C TYR A 619 3.88 6.62 40.85
N VAL A 620 4.33 5.37 40.76
CA VAL A 620 4.00 4.31 41.74
C VAL A 620 5.26 3.67 42.26
N PHE A 621 5.48 3.74 43.58
CA PHE A 621 6.67 3.25 44.24
C PHE A 621 6.38 2.49 45.53
N GLY A 622 7.36 1.71 45.98
CA GLY A 622 7.26 0.88 47.17
C GLY A 622 6.84 -0.54 46.82
N GLU A 623 5.97 -1.14 47.64
CA GLU A 623 5.71 -2.57 47.66
C GLU A 623 4.59 -3.01 46.69
N VAL A 624 4.77 -2.69 45.41
CA VAL A 624 3.99 -3.18 44.26
C VAL A 624 4.81 -4.15 43.42
N THR A 625 4.15 -4.99 42.62
CA THR A 625 4.83 -5.96 41.74
C THR A 625 5.69 -5.27 40.68
N ASN A 626 5.18 -4.20 40.05
CA ASN A 626 5.87 -3.42 39.01
C ASN A 626 5.86 -1.92 39.38
N PRO A 627 6.82 -1.43 40.19
CA PRO A 627 6.94 0.00 40.48
C PRO A 627 7.46 0.77 39.25
N GLY A 628 6.94 1.97 39.00
CA GLY A 628 7.28 2.73 37.79
C GLY A 628 6.45 3.99 37.55
N LEU A 629 6.59 4.52 36.34
CA LEU A 629 5.81 5.63 35.79
C LEU A 629 4.62 5.11 35.00
N PHE A 630 3.42 5.60 35.29
CA PHE A 630 2.19 5.20 34.60
C PHE A 630 1.54 6.41 33.94
N THR A 631 1.25 6.31 32.64
CA THR A 631 0.56 7.34 31.86
C THR A 631 -0.92 6.99 31.67
N PHE A 632 -1.74 8.01 31.43
CA PHE A 632 -3.18 7.84 31.24
C PHE A 632 -3.78 8.91 30.31
N THR A 633 -4.95 8.59 29.76
CA THR A 633 -5.77 9.48 28.94
C THR A 633 -7.12 9.70 29.64
N GLY A 634 -7.75 10.86 29.43
CA GLY A 634 -8.90 11.31 30.24
C GLY A 634 -8.47 11.97 31.57
N ARG A 635 -9.43 12.34 32.42
CA ARG A 635 -9.19 13.10 33.67
C ARG A 635 -9.32 12.28 34.95
N ASP A 636 -9.85 11.06 34.86
CA ASP A 636 -10.54 10.41 35.98
C ASP A 636 -9.92 9.07 36.40
N ILE A 637 -8.61 8.88 36.18
CA ILE A 637 -7.91 7.68 36.67
C ILE A 637 -7.84 7.67 38.20
N ARG A 638 -8.01 6.51 38.81
CA ARG A 638 -8.02 6.34 40.27
C ARG A 638 -6.89 5.44 40.76
N ILE A 639 -6.68 5.47 42.07
CA ILE A 639 -5.65 4.63 42.70
C ILE A 639 -5.85 3.14 42.45
N PHE A 640 -7.11 2.65 42.32
CA PHE A 640 -7.39 1.27 41.94
C PHE A 640 -6.78 0.92 40.57
N ASP A 641 -7.12 1.67 39.52
CA ASP A 641 -6.68 1.42 38.14
C ASP A 641 -5.16 1.37 38.02
N VAL A 642 -4.49 2.22 38.80
CA VAL A 642 -3.03 2.40 38.81
C VAL A 642 -2.34 1.28 39.59
N ILE A 643 -2.87 0.84 40.73
CA ILE A 643 -2.36 -0.30 41.47
C ILE A 643 -2.58 -1.61 40.68
N SER A 644 -3.72 -1.78 40.02
CA SER A 644 -3.95 -2.93 39.11
C SER A 644 -2.96 -2.95 37.95
N ARG A 645 -2.69 -1.80 37.30
CA ARG A 645 -1.66 -1.68 36.25
C ARG A 645 -0.24 -1.94 36.76
N ALA A 646 0.04 -1.65 38.04
CA ALA A 646 1.31 -2.00 38.69
C ALA A 646 1.43 -3.50 39.06
N GLY A 647 0.45 -4.34 38.70
CA GLY A 647 0.45 -5.77 39.04
C GLY A 647 0.09 -6.05 40.50
N ASP A 648 -0.71 -5.17 41.11
CA ASP A 648 -1.12 -5.18 42.53
C ASP A 648 0.06 -5.07 43.53
N VAL A 649 -0.29 -5.00 44.81
CA VAL A 649 0.63 -4.90 45.95
C VAL A 649 1.16 -6.28 46.38
N THR A 650 2.44 -6.38 46.73
CA THR A 650 3.04 -7.68 47.11
C THR A 650 2.54 -8.15 48.49
N ILE A 651 2.75 -9.44 48.82
CA ILE A 651 2.44 -10.00 50.14
C ILE A 651 3.16 -9.30 51.32
N PHE A 652 4.20 -8.51 51.05
CA PHE A 652 4.91 -7.75 52.08
C PHE A 652 4.40 -6.31 52.23
N ALA A 653 3.39 -5.89 51.46
CA ALA A 653 2.88 -4.54 51.41
C ALA A 653 2.01 -4.17 52.62
N LYS A 654 2.21 -2.97 53.16
CA LYS A 654 1.42 -2.42 54.26
C LYS A 654 0.20 -1.67 53.73
N ARG A 655 -0.74 -2.42 53.16
CA ARG A 655 -1.98 -1.97 52.48
C ARG A 655 -2.69 -0.78 53.15
N THR A 656 -2.81 -0.84 54.49
CA THR A 656 -3.48 0.15 55.36
C THR A 656 -2.70 1.47 55.57
N GLN A 657 -1.52 1.64 54.98
CA GLN A 657 -0.69 2.84 55.10
C GLN A 657 -0.19 3.39 53.76
N THR A 658 -0.86 3.03 52.66
CA THR A 658 -0.61 3.62 51.34
C THR A 658 -0.84 5.13 51.37
N ARG A 659 -0.07 5.88 50.57
CA ARG A 659 -0.14 7.35 50.53
C ARG A 659 -0.11 7.82 49.08
N VAL A 660 -0.98 8.76 48.74
CA VAL A 660 -0.81 9.61 47.57
C VAL A 660 -0.15 10.89 48.06
N VAL A 661 0.99 11.25 47.47
CA VAL A 661 1.66 12.53 47.68
C VAL A 661 1.39 13.41 46.47
N ARG A 662 0.77 14.57 46.72
CA ARG A 662 0.27 15.50 45.70
C ARG A 662 0.93 16.87 45.86
N GLY A 663 1.13 17.55 44.73
CA GLY A 663 1.74 18.88 44.68
C GLY A 663 3.27 18.86 44.62
N ASP A 664 3.87 20.03 44.84
CA ASP A 664 5.31 20.26 44.70
C ASP A 664 6.11 19.67 45.87
N ILE A 665 7.36 19.26 45.60
CA ILE A 665 8.32 18.71 46.57
C ILE A 665 8.54 19.67 47.76
N ALA A 666 8.42 20.99 47.52
CA ALA A 666 8.52 22.00 48.57
C ALA A 666 7.31 22.05 49.52
N ARG A 667 6.11 21.58 49.10
CA ARG A 667 4.86 21.55 49.90
C ARG A 667 3.98 20.35 49.51
N PRO A 668 4.36 19.12 49.89
CA PRO A 668 3.60 17.91 49.61
C PRO A 668 2.32 17.82 50.45
N GLU A 669 1.17 17.66 49.80
CA GLU A 669 -0.06 17.16 50.41
C GLU A 669 0.04 15.62 50.52
N ILE A 670 -0.14 15.07 51.73
CA ILE A 670 -0.08 13.61 51.95
C ILE A 670 -1.49 13.10 52.24
N ILE A 671 -2.07 12.42 51.25
CA ILE A 671 -3.41 11.85 51.32
C ILE A 671 -3.26 10.35 51.68
N PRO A 672 -3.71 9.91 52.86
CA PRO A 672 -3.66 8.49 53.25
C PRO A 672 -4.75 7.69 52.52
N VAL A 673 -4.44 6.43 52.17
CA VAL A 673 -5.38 5.48 51.57
C VAL A 673 -5.23 4.11 52.23
N ASP A 674 -6.34 3.53 52.69
CA ASP A 674 -6.41 2.14 53.14
C ASP A 674 -6.80 1.22 51.97
N LEU A 675 -5.81 0.58 51.33
CA LEU A 675 -6.07 -0.36 50.24
C LEU A 675 -6.81 -1.64 50.71
N THR A 676 -6.75 -2.00 52.00
CA THR A 676 -7.54 -3.10 52.55
C THR A 676 -9.00 -2.69 52.80
N ALA A 677 -9.29 -1.41 53.03
CA ALA A 677 -10.66 -0.90 52.97
C ALA A 677 -11.19 -0.89 51.52
N LEU A 678 -10.37 -0.45 50.56
CA LEU A 678 -10.74 -0.41 49.14
C LEU A 678 -10.99 -1.80 48.55
N LEU A 679 -10.01 -2.71 48.64
CA LEU A 679 -9.99 -3.97 47.91
C LEU A 679 -10.78 -5.09 48.61
N GLU A 680 -10.75 -5.14 49.94
CA GLU A 680 -11.30 -6.27 50.72
C GLU A 680 -12.66 -5.92 51.37
N ARG A 681 -12.96 -4.63 51.54
CA ARG A 681 -14.23 -4.12 52.10
C ARG A 681 -15.06 -3.28 51.12
N GLY A 682 -14.56 -3.05 49.90
CA GLY A 682 -15.27 -2.35 48.82
C GLY A 682 -15.45 -0.84 49.03
N ASP A 683 -14.71 -0.22 49.97
CA ASP A 683 -14.89 1.17 50.34
C ASP A 683 -14.41 2.14 49.24
N GLN A 684 -15.36 2.59 48.41
CA GLN A 684 -15.10 3.54 47.33
C GLN A 684 -14.66 4.93 47.80
N THR A 685 -14.77 5.28 49.10
CA THR A 685 -14.18 6.53 49.61
C THR A 685 -12.66 6.53 49.54
N GLN A 686 -12.05 5.34 49.55
CA GLN A 686 -10.61 5.13 49.38
C GLN A 686 -10.18 5.13 47.90
N ASN A 687 -11.12 5.11 46.94
CA ASN A 687 -10.82 5.03 45.51
C ASN A 687 -10.52 6.42 44.91
N ILE A 688 -9.50 7.08 45.46
CA ILE A 688 -9.18 8.48 45.21
C ILE A 688 -8.76 8.68 43.74
N ALA A 689 -9.32 9.70 43.09
CA ALA A 689 -8.92 10.14 41.77
C ALA A 689 -7.54 10.83 41.83
N LEU A 690 -6.65 10.42 40.92
CA LEU A 690 -5.27 10.87 40.86
C LEU A 690 -5.12 12.01 39.84
N GLN A 691 -4.20 12.91 40.14
CA GLN A 691 -3.86 14.06 39.31
C GLN A 691 -2.51 13.87 38.63
N ASN A 692 -2.30 14.60 37.52
CA ASN A 692 -1.02 14.62 36.82
C ASN A 692 0.11 15.08 37.76
N GLY A 693 1.09 14.20 37.99
CA GLY A 693 2.21 14.40 38.90
C GLY A 693 2.05 13.76 40.29
N ASP A 694 0.94 13.11 40.60
CA ASP A 694 0.78 12.40 41.89
C ASP A 694 1.78 11.25 42.05
N PHE A 695 2.29 11.08 43.28
CA PHE A 695 3.16 9.97 43.69
C PHE A 695 2.41 9.02 44.64
N VAL A 696 2.09 7.83 44.17
CA VAL A 696 1.54 6.74 44.98
C VAL A 696 2.69 5.96 45.63
N TYR A 697 2.74 5.92 46.97
CA TYR A 697 3.72 5.15 47.73
C TYR A 697 3.03 4.09 48.60
N VAL A 698 3.40 2.83 48.38
CA VAL A 698 2.95 1.67 49.16
C VAL A 698 4.07 1.24 50.13
N PRO A 699 3.95 1.48 51.45
CA PRO A 699 5.01 1.10 52.39
C PRO A 699 5.13 -0.43 52.53
N ARG A 700 6.31 -0.87 52.98
CA ARG A 700 6.62 -2.28 53.28
C ARG A 700 6.32 -2.63 54.75
N THR A 701 6.12 -3.91 55.04
CA THR A 701 6.02 -4.46 56.41
C THR A 701 7.39 -4.89 56.94
N PHE A 702 7.56 -4.83 58.28
CA PHE A 702 8.81 -5.19 58.97
C PHE A 702 9.38 -6.58 58.58
N LEU A 703 8.50 -7.56 58.32
CA LEU A 703 8.89 -8.90 57.87
C LEU A 703 9.52 -8.89 56.45
N GLY A 704 9.07 -7.99 55.56
CA GLY A 704 9.63 -7.82 54.23
C GLY A 704 11.05 -7.22 54.24
N ASP A 705 11.38 -6.39 55.23
CA ASP A 705 12.73 -5.86 55.40
C ASP A 705 13.67 -6.88 56.04
N ALA A 706 13.20 -7.65 57.04
CA ALA A 706 13.93 -8.79 57.57
C ALA A 706 14.24 -9.84 56.48
N ASN A 707 13.29 -10.13 55.59
CA ASN A 707 13.50 -11.04 54.47
C ASN A 707 14.50 -10.48 53.44
N ARG A 708 14.51 -9.17 53.16
CA ARG A 708 15.53 -8.53 52.30
C ARG A 708 16.93 -8.66 52.92
N PHE A 709 17.06 -8.36 54.21
CA PHE A 709 18.33 -8.50 54.94
C PHE A 709 18.84 -9.94 54.92
N LEU A 710 17.98 -10.92 55.23
CA LEU A 710 18.30 -12.34 55.16
C LEU A 710 18.80 -12.77 53.77
N ASN A 711 18.12 -12.37 52.69
CA ASN A 711 18.57 -12.71 51.33
C ASN A 711 19.85 -11.98 50.91
N GLN A 712 20.19 -10.83 51.50
CA GLN A 712 21.47 -10.15 51.26
C GLN A 712 22.65 -10.81 51.99
N ILE A 713 22.44 -11.37 53.18
CA ILE A 713 23.48 -12.12 53.92
C ILE A 713 23.52 -13.61 53.54
N ARG A 714 22.47 -14.14 52.90
CA ARG A 714 22.38 -15.55 52.51
C ARG A 714 23.58 -16.04 51.68
N PRO A 715 24.09 -15.32 50.65
CA PRO A 715 25.29 -15.75 49.93
C PRO A 715 26.54 -15.89 50.82
N LEU A 716 26.66 -15.09 51.90
CA LEU A 716 27.75 -15.21 52.87
C LEU A 716 27.55 -16.38 53.84
N ILE A 717 26.30 -16.70 54.19
CA ILE A 717 25.94 -17.87 55.00
C ILE A 717 26.17 -19.16 54.19
N ASP A 718 25.67 -19.20 52.96
CA ASP A 718 25.82 -20.34 52.05
C ASP A 718 27.32 -20.57 51.71
N LEU A 719 28.13 -19.50 51.60
CA LEU A 719 29.60 -19.58 51.47
C LEU A 719 30.30 -20.13 52.73
N ALA A 720 29.80 -19.81 53.92
CA ALA A 720 30.38 -20.27 55.19
C ALA A 720 29.99 -21.72 55.52
N LEU A 721 28.84 -22.20 55.03
CA LEU A 721 28.29 -23.53 55.34
C LEU A 721 28.53 -24.56 54.23
N GLU A 722 28.41 -24.19 52.96
CA GLU A 722 28.56 -25.10 51.80
C GLU A 722 29.52 -24.54 50.72
N PRO A 723 30.79 -24.19 51.07
CA PRO A 723 31.73 -23.53 50.14
C PRO A 723 32.02 -24.31 48.85
N ALA A 724 31.87 -25.63 48.86
CA ALA A 724 32.00 -26.45 47.64
C ALA A 724 30.88 -26.15 46.62
N ARG A 725 29.65 -25.90 47.08
CA ARG A 725 28.47 -25.77 46.22
C ARG A 725 28.42 -24.42 45.50
N ILE A 726 28.98 -23.38 46.11
CA ILE A 726 29.17 -22.07 45.46
C ILE A 726 30.21 -22.16 44.33
N ARG A 727 31.24 -23.02 44.44
CA ARG A 727 32.20 -23.22 43.35
C ARG A 727 31.49 -23.66 42.07
N ASP A 728 30.68 -24.71 42.15
CA ASP A 728 30.01 -25.29 40.99
C ASP A 728 28.91 -24.35 40.45
N THR A 729 28.18 -23.65 41.34
CA THR A 729 27.11 -22.72 40.95
C THR A 729 27.64 -21.45 40.26
N TYR A 730 28.89 -21.05 40.49
CA TYR A 730 29.47 -19.82 39.95
C TYR A 730 30.65 -20.03 38.99
N SER A 731 31.11 -21.26 38.74
CA SER A 731 32.18 -21.53 37.76
C SER A 731 31.73 -21.53 36.29
N GLU A 732 30.44 -21.68 36.01
CA GLU A 732 29.90 -21.69 34.63
C GLU A 732 29.35 -20.33 34.16
N ALA A 733 29.35 -19.31 35.02
CA ALA A 733 28.78 -17.99 34.74
C ALA A 733 29.87 -16.95 34.41
N ASP A 734 30.35 -16.92 33.16
CA ASP A 734 31.39 -16.00 32.66
C ASP A 734 30.91 -14.53 32.48
N ARG A 735 30.22 -13.98 33.49
CA ARG A 735 29.67 -12.60 33.51
C ARG A 735 29.69 -11.93 34.89
N LEU A 736 30.80 -12.03 35.62
CA LEU A 736 31.07 -11.15 36.77
C LEU A 736 31.84 -9.88 36.37
N ARG A 737 31.21 -9.02 35.54
CA ARG A 737 31.67 -7.62 35.39
C ARG A 737 31.27 -6.82 36.62
N ILE A 738 32.15 -6.79 37.62
CA ILE A 738 32.06 -5.84 38.73
C ILE A 738 32.35 -4.45 38.18
N THR A 739 31.31 -3.67 37.92
CA THR A 739 31.42 -2.24 37.61
C THR A 739 31.70 -1.48 38.91
N ASN A 740 32.95 -1.06 39.10
CA ASN A 740 33.30 -0.16 40.20
C ASN A 740 32.61 1.21 40.02
N LEU A 741 32.03 1.71 41.11
CA LEU A 741 31.76 3.14 41.34
C LEU A 741 33.12 3.90 41.44
N PRO A 742 33.19 5.23 41.20
CA PRO A 742 32.11 6.24 41.33
C PRO A 742 31.24 6.44 40.08
#